data_AF-A0A6A5Z9N1-F1
#
_entry.id   AF-A0A6A5Z9N1-F1
#
_cell.length_a   1.000
_cell.length_b   1.000
_cell.length_c   1.000
_cell.angle_alpha   90.00
_cell.angle_beta   90.00
_cell.angle_gamma   90.00
#
_symmetry.space_group_name_H-M   'P 1'
#
loop_
_entity.id
_entity.type
_entity.pdbx_description
1 polymer ?
#
loop_
_entity_poly.entity_id
_entity_poly.type
_entity_poly.pdbx_seq_one_letter_code
_entity_poly.pdbx_strand_id
1 'polypeptide(L)'
;MTQQSRNHGTGGATRQDQSQTFDNQTPYSPGSAYIDIHHRSIQSAYGNRTLQQLRRTPSLGSTEEPLPARDPSLDASTAGINATPKDDLTQPKLLRVSTTFYDRILTDWWWWELFSWLVAFMCVAAIVGVLAFYDGKRQPDFIVPGVTLNAYVSVFAAIAKAALILPVSEAIGQLKWMWFQRDRKLWDFHTFDGASRGPWGSLMLLSTTKCKHLVSLGAAITIMALAFEPFFQQIVSFPSRDIGQGPSKISVARSYGTDVGVSYIADGNSLISNVANGLQVALVDAAISRNGSVKPAPSICPTGRCNWTSYDSLGVCHQCQDVSNLLEYICKNHTSSLLPYGGASNPCGWQLNSSWVAGDSGSFRFRSTTGLSTIIVGDATPQTATFSSGSWNSTVFADAENPILDFYLGFIPGAKINLPTNATPTLVECLFSWCVKTFQSSHESGVLTEAVMSTFSTQSPTPGNVSRTKYESNPVRLDKEQKAYSVSTNATALLGNAIRSLFPRDMDESSVDEQGQYPGEWSFVQNTPYDVNPFLAKIASAVTNNMRSQEKGTEVAVGKAWGKENFVEIRWAWFSLPGFVLLSSLVFVSTTVFRSRRQKFAAWKSSSLATLLHGMTEEARVGFAVSTTPSEVEAMAHECRVTLSDQDGKTMLVLV
;
A
#
# COMPACT_ATOMS: atom_id res chain seq x y z
N MET A 1 -63.89 -12.78 -0.89
CA MET A 1 -63.73 -11.35 -1.22
C MET A 1 -63.06 -11.31 -2.59
N THR A 2 -63.75 -11.08 -3.72
CA THR A 2 -64.22 -9.77 -4.27
C THR A 2 -63.08 -8.76 -4.48
N GLN A 3 -62.87 -8.15 -5.66
CA GLN A 3 -63.59 -8.24 -6.95
C GLN A 3 -62.77 -7.65 -8.13
N GLN A 4 -63.00 -8.18 -9.35
CA GLN A 4 -63.04 -7.52 -10.70
C GLN A 4 -62.23 -6.23 -10.97
N SER A 5 -61.57 -6.07 -12.13
CA SER A 5 -62.27 -5.91 -13.43
C SER A 5 -61.42 -6.21 -14.69
N ARG A 6 -62.12 -6.31 -15.84
CA ARG A 6 -61.63 -6.66 -17.21
C ARG A 6 -61.26 -5.42 -18.04
N ASN A 7 -60.49 -5.63 -19.12
CA ASN A 7 -61.01 -5.39 -20.49
C ASN A 7 -60.23 -6.11 -21.61
N HIS A 8 -60.92 -6.34 -22.74
CA HIS A 8 -60.44 -6.93 -24.01
C HIS A 8 -59.68 -5.89 -24.88
N GLY A 9 -59.01 -6.21 -26.01
CA GLY A 9 -58.89 -7.46 -26.79
C GLY A 9 -57.80 -7.35 -27.89
N THR A 10 -57.32 -8.47 -28.46
CA THR A 10 -57.64 -9.01 -29.82
C THR A 10 -56.75 -8.57 -31.00
N GLY A 11 -56.22 -9.55 -31.75
CA GLY A 11 -55.49 -9.40 -33.02
C GLY A 11 -53.95 -9.37 -32.85
N GLY A 12 -53.13 -9.99 -33.69
CA GLY A 12 -53.37 -10.78 -34.90
C GLY A 12 -52.07 -10.96 -35.72
N ALA A 13 -51.98 -12.00 -36.54
CA ALA A 13 -50.85 -12.35 -37.43
C ALA A 13 -50.37 -11.19 -38.37
N THR A 14 -49.23 -11.18 -39.07
CA THR A 14 -48.44 -12.29 -39.67
C THR A 14 -47.04 -11.81 -40.17
N ARG A 15 -46.07 -12.74 -40.19
CA ARG A 15 -44.92 -12.95 -41.12
C ARG A 15 -44.75 -12.04 -42.37
N GLN A 16 -43.52 -11.52 -42.57
CA GLN A 16 -42.67 -11.40 -43.80
C GLN A 16 -41.65 -10.25 -43.59
N ASP A 17 -40.34 -10.44 -43.61
CA ASP A 17 -39.37 -10.83 -44.67
C ASP A 17 -38.76 -9.62 -45.41
N GLN A 18 -37.42 -9.66 -45.57
CA GLN A 18 -36.54 -8.79 -46.39
C GLN A 18 -36.38 -7.31 -45.94
N SER A 19 -35.22 -6.65 -46.09
CA SER A 19 -33.83 -7.08 -46.34
C SER A 19 -32.88 -5.87 -46.27
N GLN A 20 -31.56 -6.09 -46.10
CA GLN A 20 -30.46 -5.12 -46.34
C GLN A 20 -30.38 -3.95 -45.32
N THR A 21 -29.21 -3.37 -44.96
CA THR A 21 -27.81 -3.50 -45.41
C THR A 21 -26.87 -2.95 -44.29
N PHE A 22 -25.61 -3.41 -44.22
CA PHE A 22 -24.37 -2.72 -43.76
C PHE A 22 -24.47 -1.71 -42.57
N ASP A 23 -23.69 -1.78 -41.48
CA ASP A 23 -22.23 -1.95 -41.43
C ASP A 23 -21.71 -2.01 -39.96
N ASN A 24 -20.44 -2.37 -39.78
CA ASN A 24 -19.78 -2.64 -38.49
C ASN A 24 -19.83 -1.52 -37.42
N GLN A 25 -19.99 -1.92 -36.15
CA GLN A 25 -19.62 -1.11 -34.97
C GLN A 25 -18.79 -1.92 -33.96
N THR A 26 -17.49 -1.62 -33.88
CA THR A 26 -16.59 -1.68 -32.69
C THR A 26 -15.26 -1.05 -33.10
N PRO A 27 -14.33 -0.70 -32.18
CA PRO A 27 -14.47 -0.37 -30.76
C PRO A 27 -13.95 1.07 -30.45
N TYR A 28 -14.01 1.54 -29.20
CA TYR A 28 -13.37 2.80 -28.79
C TYR A 28 -12.47 2.69 -27.56
N SER A 29 -11.19 3.00 -27.79
CA SER A 29 -10.16 3.50 -26.87
C SER A 29 -9.09 4.09 -27.81
N PRO A 30 -8.53 5.30 -27.55
CA PRO A 30 -7.58 5.50 -26.45
C PRO A 30 -7.71 6.90 -25.78
N GLY A 31 -6.75 7.27 -24.93
CA GLY A 31 -6.73 8.54 -24.19
C GLY A 31 -5.63 9.54 -24.60
N SER A 32 -5.30 10.45 -23.68
CA SER A 32 -4.23 11.47 -23.72
C SER A 32 -4.47 12.70 -24.64
N ALA A 33 -4.60 13.90 -24.05
CA ALA A 33 -3.55 14.94 -24.10
C ALA A 33 -4.00 16.38 -23.68
N TYR A 34 -3.07 17.08 -23.02
CA TYR A 34 -2.80 18.53 -23.05
C TYR A 34 -3.69 19.58 -22.33
N ILE A 35 -3.00 20.70 -22.10
CA ILE A 35 -3.24 21.87 -21.24
C ILE A 35 -3.75 23.04 -22.08
N ASP A 36 -4.67 23.87 -21.57
CA ASP A 36 -4.52 25.33 -21.75
C ASP A 36 -5.24 26.20 -20.70
N ILE A 37 -4.82 27.47 -20.66
CA ILE A 37 -5.15 28.55 -19.74
C ILE A 37 -6.36 29.35 -20.26
N HIS A 38 -7.21 29.91 -19.38
CA HIS A 38 -7.97 31.10 -19.77
C HIS A 38 -8.25 32.09 -18.63
N HIS A 39 -8.38 33.35 -19.02
CA HIS A 39 -8.36 34.54 -18.18
C HIS A 39 -9.62 35.40 -18.41
N ARG A 40 -10.00 36.20 -17.39
CA ARG A 40 -10.77 37.48 -17.43
C ARG A 40 -12.33 37.48 -17.34
N SER A 41 -12.79 38.15 -16.27
CA SER A 41 -13.85 39.20 -16.20
C SER A 41 -15.30 38.96 -16.65
N ILE A 42 -16.24 39.46 -15.83
CA ILE A 42 -17.40 40.30 -16.22
C ILE A 42 -17.78 41.24 -15.06
N GLN A 43 -18.43 42.37 -15.38
CA GLN A 43 -18.77 43.48 -14.47
C GLN A 43 -20.30 43.75 -14.49
N SER A 44 -20.80 44.32 -13.37
CA SER A 44 -22.03 45.16 -13.24
C SER A 44 -23.42 44.58 -13.60
N ALA A 45 -24.56 45.18 -13.25
CA ALA A 45 -25.02 45.89 -12.03
C ALA A 45 -26.51 46.26 -12.20
N TYR A 46 -27.33 46.21 -11.13
CA TYR A 46 -28.62 46.96 -10.92
C TYR A 46 -29.15 46.59 -9.51
N GLY A 47 -29.77 47.44 -8.68
CA GLY A 47 -29.95 48.90 -8.75
C GLY A 47 -31.35 49.40 -8.30
N ASN A 48 -31.49 49.85 -7.04
CA ASN A 48 -32.56 50.77 -6.53
C ASN A 48 -32.09 51.32 -5.16
N ARG A 49 -31.89 52.62 -4.89
CA ARG A 49 -32.82 53.80 -4.84
C ARG A 49 -33.88 53.68 -3.71
N THR A 50 -34.23 54.70 -2.90
CA THR A 50 -33.86 56.14 -2.69
C THR A 50 -34.59 56.64 -1.40
N LEU A 51 -34.33 57.76 -0.69
CA LEU A 51 -33.36 58.89 -0.72
C LEU A 51 -33.44 59.65 0.64
N GLN A 52 -32.35 60.29 1.12
CA GLN A 52 -32.35 61.72 1.54
C GLN A 52 -30.91 62.26 1.80
N GLN A 53 -30.67 63.53 1.48
CA GLN A 53 -29.38 64.25 1.52
C GLN A 53 -29.60 65.69 2.01
N LEU A 54 -28.52 66.39 2.40
CA LEU A 54 -28.07 67.75 1.99
C LEU A 54 -27.11 68.33 3.07
N ARG A 55 -26.27 69.36 2.85
CA ARG A 55 -25.19 69.56 1.83
C ARG A 55 -24.36 70.81 2.22
N ARG A 56 -23.04 70.76 1.98
CA ARG A 56 -22.10 71.88 1.67
C ARG A 56 -21.79 73.02 2.69
N THR A 57 -20.49 73.39 2.62
CA THR A 57 -19.76 74.60 3.05
C THR A 57 -20.08 75.82 2.12
N PRO A 58 -19.57 77.09 2.29
CA PRO A 58 -18.31 77.53 2.90
C PRO A 58 -18.32 78.90 3.66
N SER A 59 -17.27 79.71 3.51
CA SER A 59 -16.70 80.73 4.43
C SER A 59 -16.97 82.23 4.14
N LEU A 60 -16.51 83.06 5.09
CA LEU A 60 -16.13 84.51 5.05
C LEU A 60 -17.13 85.53 5.63
N GLY A 61 -16.62 86.47 6.45
CA GLY A 61 -17.39 87.23 7.44
C GLY A 61 -17.77 88.68 7.13
N SER A 62 -18.43 89.33 8.10
CA SER A 62 -18.49 90.80 8.32
C SER A 62 -19.21 91.15 9.64
N THR A 63 -18.93 92.35 10.14
CA THR A 63 -19.45 93.05 11.34
C THR A 63 -20.95 93.32 11.40
N GLU A 64 -21.56 93.36 12.61
CA GLU A 64 -22.21 94.57 13.19
C GLU A 64 -22.67 94.42 14.67
N GLU A 65 -22.95 95.55 15.32
CA GLU A 65 -23.28 95.78 16.75
C GLU A 65 -24.84 95.79 17.01
N PRO A 66 -25.45 96.10 18.20
CA PRO A 66 -25.03 97.07 19.23
C PRO A 66 -25.21 96.73 20.75
N LEU A 67 -24.55 97.58 21.55
CA LEU A 67 -24.69 98.00 22.96
C LEU A 67 -26.13 98.03 23.59
N PRO A 68 -26.32 98.11 24.96
CA PRO A 68 -25.58 99.05 25.84
C PRO A 68 -25.24 98.70 27.32
N ALA A 69 -24.11 99.30 27.73
CA ALA A 69 -23.82 100.03 28.98
C ALA A 69 -24.00 99.41 30.39
N ARG A 70 -22.88 99.31 31.13
CA ARG A 70 -22.59 100.26 32.24
C ARG A 70 -21.09 100.28 32.61
N ASP A 71 -20.62 101.47 32.97
CA ASP A 71 -19.24 101.85 33.36
C ASP A 71 -19.39 102.84 34.56
N PRO A 72 -18.34 103.42 35.23
CA PRO A 72 -16.90 103.34 34.94
C PRO A 72 -15.93 103.26 36.16
N SER A 73 -14.62 103.29 35.86
CA SER A 73 -13.49 103.87 36.63
C SER A 73 -12.83 103.02 37.76
N LEU A 74 -11.57 103.23 38.15
CA LEU A 74 -10.64 104.36 37.89
C LEU A 74 -9.15 103.91 37.95
N ASP A 75 -8.29 104.60 37.17
CA ASP A 75 -6.81 104.65 37.03
C ASP A 75 -5.84 103.79 37.86
N ALA A 76 -4.71 103.44 37.20
CA ALA A 76 -3.39 103.38 37.84
C ALA A 76 -2.28 103.80 36.85
N SER A 77 -1.57 104.88 37.16
CA SER A 77 -0.42 105.40 36.40
C SER A 77 0.88 105.30 37.23
N THR A 78 2.03 105.51 36.56
CA THR A 78 3.39 105.79 37.09
C THR A 78 4.30 104.69 37.71
N ALA A 79 5.42 104.45 37.01
CA ALA A 79 6.83 104.60 37.46
C ALA A 79 7.57 103.53 38.33
N GLY A 80 8.91 103.45 38.12
CA GLY A 80 9.91 102.78 38.97
C GLY A 80 10.53 101.51 38.34
N ILE A 81 11.67 101.52 37.63
CA ILE A 81 13.09 101.76 38.01
C ILE A 81 13.78 100.56 38.71
N ASN A 82 14.79 100.01 37.99
CA ASN A 82 15.97 99.23 38.42
C ASN A 82 15.83 97.94 39.26
N ALA A 83 16.26 96.80 38.69
CA ALA A 83 17.60 96.22 38.92
C ALA A 83 17.86 94.93 38.12
N THR A 84 19.10 94.73 37.66
CA THR A 84 19.64 93.45 37.16
C THR A 84 20.60 92.85 38.21
N PRO A 85 21.27 91.71 37.97
CA PRO A 85 20.71 90.36 37.81
C PRO A 85 21.34 89.36 38.81
N LYS A 86 20.76 88.17 38.97
CA LYS A 86 21.53 86.96 39.40
C LYS A 86 20.98 85.70 38.73
N ASP A 87 21.86 84.99 38.04
CA ASP A 87 21.67 83.58 37.71
C ASP A 87 21.57 82.77 39.01
N ASP A 88 20.58 81.89 39.08
CA ASP A 88 20.56 80.78 40.03
C ASP A 88 20.24 79.49 39.28
N LEU A 89 21.29 78.70 39.02
CA LEU A 89 21.26 77.48 38.22
C LEU A 89 20.63 76.35 39.04
N THR A 90 19.30 76.39 39.13
CA THR A 90 18.50 75.37 39.81
C THR A 90 18.65 74.02 39.13
N GLN A 91 19.46 73.14 39.73
CA GLN A 91 19.60 71.75 39.27
C GLN A 91 18.22 71.06 39.22
N PRO A 92 17.92 70.30 38.14
CA PRO A 92 16.63 69.65 38.00
C PRO A 92 16.42 68.60 39.09
N LYS A 93 15.28 68.67 39.79
CA LYS A 93 14.91 67.72 40.85
C LYS A 93 14.80 66.30 40.27
N LEU A 94 15.73 65.43 40.68
CA LEU A 94 15.71 64.00 40.33
C LEU A 94 14.45 63.33 40.91
N LEU A 95 13.57 62.87 40.01
CA LEU A 95 12.37 62.09 40.36
C LEU A 95 12.76 60.69 40.85
N ARG A 96 13.05 60.57 42.15
CA ARG A 96 13.45 59.31 42.78
C ARG A 96 12.21 58.54 43.28
N VAL A 97 11.63 57.73 42.40
CA VAL A 97 10.48 56.87 42.73
C VAL A 97 10.93 55.67 43.57
N SER A 98 10.16 55.36 44.63
CA SER A 98 10.37 54.18 45.48
C SER A 98 9.84 52.92 44.78
N THR A 99 10.72 52.03 44.32
CA THR A 99 10.33 50.72 43.80
C THR A 99 10.10 49.72 44.93
N THR A 100 9.15 48.79 44.77
CA THR A 100 8.93 47.74 45.77
C THR A 100 9.98 46.62 45.65
N PHE A 101 10.11 45.82 46.71
CA PHE A 101 10.98 44.63 46.71
C PHE A 101 10.64 43.66 45.58
N TYR A 102 9.36 43.52 45.24
CA TYR A 102 8.89 42.68 44.14
C TYR A 102 9.29 43.25 42.78
N ASP A 103 9.09 44.55 42.53
CA ASP A 103 9.52 45.18 41.26
C ASP A 103 11.01 44.99 41.01
N ARG A 104 11.80 45.12 42.08
CA ARG A 104 13.26 44.97 42.04
C ARG A 104 13.69 43.52 41.76
N ILE A 105 12.98 42.52 42.28
CA ILE A 105 13.23 41.10 41.97
C ILE A 105 12.68 40.70 40.59
N LEU A 106 11.57 41.26 40.15
CA LEU A 106 10.96 40.95 38.86
C LEU A 106 11.74 41.58 37.69
N THR A 107 12.30 42.77 37.88
CA THR A 107 12.95 43.56 36.82
C THR A 107 14.47 43.39 36.80
N ASP A 108 15.16 43.43 37.95
CA ASP A 108 16.65 43.39 37.99
C ASP A 108 17.23 41.97 37.91
N TRP A 109 16.40 40.92 38.08
CA TRP A 109 16.83 39.52 38.01
C TRP A 109 16.37 38.81 36.73
N TRP A 110 16.99 37.64 36.50
CA TRP A 110 16.80 36.80 35.32
C TRP A 110 15.85 35.62 35.57
N TRP A 111 14.90 35.80 36.51
CA TRP A 111 14.07 34.70 36.99
C TRP A 111 13.05 34.24 35.94
N TRP A 112 12.45 35.17 35.20
CA TRP A 112 11.51 34.87 34.13
C TRP A 112 12.17 34.14 32.96
N GLU A 113 13.40 34.52 32.63
CA GLU A 113 14.21 33.90 31.58
C GLU A 113 14.58 32.45 31.93
N LEU A 114 15.00 32.22 33.18
CA LEU A 114 15.31 30.88 33.69
C LEU A 114 14.06 30.01 33.84
N PHE A 115 12.93 30.58 34.28
CA PHE A 115 11.65 29.89 34.35
C PHE A 115 11.14 29.50 32.96
N SER A 116 11.24 30.40 31.97
CA SER A 116 10.84 30.13 30.59
C SER A 116 11.70 29.02 29.98
N TRP A 117 13.02 29.04 30.21
CA TRP A 117 13.90 27.93 29.81
C TRP A 117 13.53 26.60 30.52
N LEU A 118 13.18 26.63 31.81
CA LEU A 118 12.74 25.44 32.54
C LEU A 118 11.45 24.84 31.97
N VAL A 119 10.48 25.67 31.55
CA VAL A 119 9.27 25.22 30.85
C VAL A 119 9.65 24.52 29.54
N ALA A 120 10.57 25.09 28.75
CA ALA A 120 11.06 24.45 27.52
C ALA A 120 11.72 23.09 27.80
N PHE A 121 12.57 23.01 28.84
CA PHE A 121 13.20 21.77 29.27
C PHE A 121 12.17 20.70 29.67
N MET A 122 11.16 21.06 30.48
CA MET A 122 10.12 20.13 30.92
C MET A 122 9.25 19.63 29.76
N CYS A 123 8.92 20.48 28.78
CA CYS A 123 8.20 20.06 27.58
C CYS A 123 9.03 19.06 26.73
N VAL A 124 10.33 19.30 26.54
CA VAL A 124 11.22 18.37 25.83
C VAL A 124 11.38 17.05 26.59
N ALA A 125 11.51 17.09 27.92
CA ALA A 125 11.58 15.90 28.77
C ALA A 125 10.29 15.07 28.70
N ALA A 126 9.12 15.72 28.66
CA ALA A 126 7.82 15.05 28.50
C ALA A 126 7.71 14.33 27.15
N ILE A 127 8.15 14.97 26.06
CA ILE A 127 8.24 14.33 24.73
C ILE A 127 9.13 13.08 24.80
N VAL A 128 10.34 13.19 25.35
CA VAL A 128 11.29 12.07 25.45
C VAL A 128 10.72 10.92 26.30
N GLY A 129 10.04 11.23 27.41
CA GLY A 129 9.44 10.22 28.29
C GLY A 129 8.29 9.45 27.63
N VAL A 130 7.38 10.14 26.94
CA VAL A 130 6.30 9.49 26.19
C VAL A 130 6.85 8.66 25.04
N LEU A 131 7.80 9.19 24.28
CA LEU A 131 8.46 8.47 23.20
C LEU A 131 9.13 7.18 23.74
N ALA A 132 10.04 7.29 24.72
CA ALA A 132 10.71 6.12 25.31
C ALA A 132 9.74 5.06 25.87
N PHE A 133 8.55 5.45 26.35
CA PHE A 133 7.53 4.49 26.76
C PHE A 133 6.88 3.75 25.59
N TYR A 134 6.71 4.37 24.42
CA TYR A 134 6.07 3.76 23.25
C TYR A 134 7.06 3.06 22.29
N ASP A 135 8.38 3.15 22.50
CA ASP A 135 9.38 2.53 21.62
C ASP A 135 9.13 1.02 21.43
N GLY A 136 9.12 0.58 20.17
CA GLY A 136 8.89 -0.81 19.80
C GLY A 136 7.50 -1.38 20.11
N LYS A 137 6.56 -0.58 20.64
CA LYS A 137 5.16 -1.01 20.89
C LYS A 137 4.29 -0.80 19.66
N ARG A 138 3.15 -1.51 19.61
CA ARG A 138 2.07 -1.26 18.64
C ARG A 138 1.71 0.23 18.64
N GLN A 139 1.48 0.80 17.46
CA GLN A 139 0.95 2.15 17.29
C GLN A 139 -0.34 2.33 18.13
N PRO A 140 -0.36 3.23 19.12
CA PRO A 140 -1.60 3.56 19.83
C PRO A 140 -2.53 4.35 18.91
N ASP A 141 -3.81 4.02 18.91
CA ASP A 141 -4.83 4.78 18.16
C ASP A 141 -4.96 6.22 18.69
N PHE A 142 -4.80 6.37 20.01
CA PHE A 142 -4.77 7.65 20.73
C PHE A 142 -4.00 7.50 22.05
N ILE A 143 -3.32 8.57 22.49
CA ILE A 143 -2.66 8.63 23.81
C ILE A 143 -3.64 9.21 24.84
N VAL A 144 -4.32 10.27 24.43
CA VAL A 144 -5.46 10.91 25.10
C VAL A 144 -6.60 10.88 24.08
N PRO A 145 -7.87 10.64 24.45
CA PRO A 145 -8.96 10.54 23.47
C PRO A 145 -8.95 11.67 22.43
N GLY A 146 -8.76 11.31 21.15
CA GLY A 146 -8.66 12.25 20.02
C GLY A 146 -7.26 12.80 19.69
N VAL A 147 -6.21 12.49 20.48
CA VAL A 147 -4.84 12.99 20.28
C VAL A 147 -3.89 11.85 19.91
N THR A 148 -3.33 11.93 18.70
CA THR A 148 -2.31 11.00 18.19
C THR A 148 -0.90 11.33 18.72
N LEU A 149 0.03 10.37 18.63
CA LEU A 149 1.43 10.57 19.05
C LEU A 149 2.09 11.77 18.35
N ASN A 150 1.86 11.94 17.05
CA ASN A 150 2.42 13.07 16.30
C ASN A 150 1.81 14.42 16.73
N ALA A 151 0.51 14.46 17.03
CA ALA A 151 -0.14 15.67 17.54
C ALA A 151 0.41 16.06 18.92
N TYR A 152 0.59 15.09 19.82
CA TYR A 152 1.23 15.29 21.13
C TYR A 152 2.63 15.90 20.98
N VAL A 153 3.49 15.27 20.16
CA VAL A 153 4.86 15.76 19.92
C VAL A 153 4.86 17.17 19.34
N SER A 154 3.99 17.47 18.36
CA SER A 154 3.92 18.79 17.73
C SER A 154 3.49 19.90 18.69
N VAL A 155 2.52 19.65 19.58
CA VAL A 155 2.04 20.64 20.57
C VAL A 155 3.13 20.96 21.59
N PHE A 156 3.75 19.94 22.18
CA PHE A 156 4.82 20.15 23.16
C PHE A 156 6.08 20.77 22.55
N ALA A 157 6.41 20.45 21.29
CA ALA A 157 7.53 21.06 20.56
C ALA A 157 7.30 22.57 20.30
N ALA A 158 6.08 22.96 19.92
CA ALA A 158 5.73 24.37 19.72
C ALA A 158 5.81 25.19 21.02
N ILE A 159 5.29 24.64 22.13
CA ILE A 159 5.39 25.27 23.46
C ILE A 159 6.85 25.40 23.88
N ALA A 160 7.65 24.34 23.72
CA ALA A 160 9.08 24.35 24.05
C ALA A 160 9.86 25.38 23.22
N LYS A 161 9.59 25.49 21.91
CA LYS A 161 10.20 26.48 21.01
C LYS A 161 9.89 27.91 21.44
N ALA A 162 8.61 28.21 21.72
CA ALA A 162 8.18 29.53 22.16
C ALA A 162 8.86 29.94 23.49
N ALA A 163 8.87 29.02 24.47
CA ALA A 163 9.50 29.24 25.76
C ALA A 163 11.04 29.34 25.68
N LEU A 164 11.69 28.68 24.72
CA LEU A 164 13.13 28.75 24.51
C LEU A 164 13.60 30.05 23.85
N ILE A 165 12.80 30.63 22.95
CA ILE A 165 13.18 31.86 22.22
C ILE A 165 13.18 33.10 23.12
N LEU A 166 12.26 33.19 24.09
CA LEU A 166 12.15 34.31 25.04
C LEU A 166 13.47 34.65 25.75
N PRO A 167 14.11 33.73 26.51
CA PRO A 167 15.36 34.05 27.22
C PRO A 167 16.55 34.29 26.27
N VAL A 168 16.53 33.73 25.06
CA VAL A 168 17.55 33.99 24.03
C VAL A 168 17.42 35.41 23.49
N SER A 169 16.19 35.89 23.25
CA SER A 169 15.90 37.27 22.82
C SER A 169 16.39 38.29 23.85
N GLU A 170 16.05 38.10 25.12
CA GLU A 170 16.48 38.98 26.22
C GLU A 170 18.01 38.97 26.42
N ALA A 171 18.67 37.82 26.22
CA ALA A 171 20.12 37.72 26.25
C ALA A 171 20.81 38.46 25.09
N ILE A 172 20.25 38.42 23.88
CA ILE A 172 20.72 39.26 22.76
C ILE A 172 20.53 40.76 23.10
N GLY A 173 19.37 41.12 23.68
CA GLY A 173 19.09 42.48 24.16
C GLY A 173 20.11 42.98 25.19
N GLN A 174 20.47 42.16 26.18
CA GLN A 174 21.49 42.53 27.16
C GLN A 174 22.89 42.66 26.51
N LEU A 175 23.22 41.80 25.55
CA LEU A 175 24.49 41.88 24.84
C LEU A 175 24.61 43.10 23.94
N LYS A 176 23.49 43.65 23.41
CA LYS A 176 23.43 44.95 22.71
C LYS A 176 24.06 46.05 23.55
N TRP A 177 23.64 46.17 24.80
CA TRP A 177 24.13 47.21 25.71
C TRP A 177 25.59 47.01 26.13
N MET A 178 26.03 45.76 26.33
CA MET A 178 27.44 45.46 26.59
C MET A 178 28.34 45.65 25.35
N TRP A 179 27.80 45.64 24.13
CA TRP A 179 28.57 45.87 22.89
C TRP A 179 29.02 47.33 22.77
N PHE A 180 28.16 48.27 23.14
CA PHE A 180 28.42 49.72 23.11
C PHE A 180 29.29 50.25 24.26
N GLN A 181 29.83 49.39 25.14
CA GLN A 181 30.91 49.79 26.08
C GLN A 181 32.25 50.15 25.37
N ARG A 182 32.26 50.11 24.03
CA ARG A 182 33.38 50.49 23.16
C ARG A 182 32.80 51.23 21.97
N ASP A 183 33.63 52.04 21.31
CA ASP A 183 33.35 52.62 19.99
C ASP A 183 32.84 51.54 19.01
N ARG A 184 31.60 51.71 18.56
CA ARG A 184 30.86 50.86 17.62
C ARG A 184 29.95 51.68 16.72
N LYS A 185 29.58 51.14 15.55
CA LYS A 185 28.66 51.80 14.62
C LYS A 185 27.24 51.82 15.19
N LEU A 186 26.51 52.91 14.99
CA LEU A 186 25.11 52.99 15.42
C LEU A 186 24.23 51.92 14.75
N TRP A 187 24.52 51.54 13.50
CA TRP A 187 23.86 50.44 12.79
C TRP A 187 23.89 49.09 13.53
N ASP A 188 24.90 48.85 14.37
CA ASP A 188 24.95 47.63 15.19
C ASP A 188 23.75 47.60 16.16
N PHE A 189 23.25 48.76 16.63
CA PHE A 189 22.08 48.82 17.52
C PHE A 189 20.84 48.27 16.83
N HIS A 190 20.56 48.73 15.59
CA HIS A 190 19.46 48.21 14.77
C HIS A 190 19.64 46.72 14.45
N THR A 191 20.86 46.28 14.12
CA THR A 191 21.14 44.88 13.79
C THR A 191 20.91 43.94 14.98
N PHE A 192 21.36 44.31 16.19
CA PHE A 192 21.11 43.55 17.41
C PHE A 192 19.62 43.53 17.80
N ASP A 193 18.93 44.66 17.65
CA ASP A 193 17.51 44.80 17.97
C ASP A 193 16.61 44.03 16.98
N GLY A 194 17.01 43.95 15.71
CA GLY A 194 16.38 43.08 14.71
C GLY A 194 16.60 41.59 15.01
N ALA A 195 17.80 41.21 15.49
CA ALA A 195 18.13 39.83 15.81
C ALA A 195 17.37 39.28 17.04
N SER A 196 17.10 40.12 18.04
CA SER A 196 16.27 39.70 19.18
C SER A 196 14.82 39.39 18.75
N ARG A 197 14.33 40.00 17.66
CA ARG A 197 12.97 39.81 17.15
C ARG A 197 12.78 38.64 16.18
N GLY A 198 13.85 38.08 15.59
CA GLY A 198 13.69 36.91 14.73
C GLY A 198 14.87 36.51 13.85
N PRO A 199 14.69 35.44 13.04
CA PRO A 199 15.78 34.79 12.30
C PRO A 199 16.46 35.69 11.26
N TRP A 200 15.74 36.62 10.65
CA TRP A 200 16.29 37.50 9.61
C TRP A 200 17.32 38.49 10.17
N GLY A 201 16.99 39.16 11.27
CA GLY A 201 17.94 40.02 11.98
C GLY A 201 19.12 39.22 12.54
N SER A 202 18.88 37.98 12.99
CA SER A 202 19.95 37.08 13.43
C SER A 202 20.90 36.69 12.31
N LEU A 203 20.41 36.44 11.10
CA LEU A 203 21.24 36.17 9.92
C LEU A 203 22.12 37.39 9.59
N MET A 204 21.54 38.59 9.64
CA MET A 204 22.28 39.84 9.45
C MET A 204 23.38 40.01 10.52
N LEU A 205 23.05 39.73 11.79
CA LEU A 205 23.98 39.82 12.91
C LEU A 205 25.14 38.81 12.84
N LEU A 206 24.91 37.60 12.31
CA LEU A 206 25.99 36.64 12.05
C LEU A 206 26.96 37.16 10.99
N SER A 207 26.43 37.78 9.92
CA SER A 207 27.24 38.37 8.85
C SER A 207 28.12 39.52 9.37
N THR A 208 27.56 40.44 10.17
CA THR A 208 28.32 41.57 10.73
C THR A 208 29.35 41.12 11.78
N THR A 209 28.99 40.19 12.67
CA THR A 209 29.87 39.72 13.77
C THR A 209 30.88 38.63 13.35
N LYS A 210 30.78 38.11 12.11
CA LYS A 210 31.65 37.06 11.54
C LYS A 210 31.83 35.84 12.45
N CYS A 211 30.78 35.48 13.21
CA CYS A 211 30.73 34.37 14.17
C CYS A 211 31.76 34.41 15.32
N LYS A 212 32.43 35.56 15.61
CA LYS A 212 33.51 35.64 16.61
C LYS A 212 33.07 36.04 18.03
N HIS A 213 31.80 36.35 18.24
CA HIS A 213 31.30 36.93 19.49
C HIS A 213 30.23 36.07 20.14
N LEU A 214 30.07 36.16 21.48
CA LEU A 214 29.05 35.41 22.23
C LEU A 214 27.64 35.61 21.65
N VAL A 215 27.36 36.83 21.17
CA VAL A 215 26.16 37.24 20.42
C VAL A 215 25.83 36.31 19.25
N SER A 216 26.86 35.85 18.53
CA SER A 216 26.70 34.97 17.37
C SER A 216 26.10 33.61 17.77
N LEU A 217 26.28 33.16 19.02
CA LEU A 217 25.62 31.94 19.52
C LEU A 217 24.10 32.13 19.63
N GLY A 218 23.63 33.26 20.18
CA GLY A 218 22.20 33.58 20.25
C GLY A 218 21.56 33.73 18.85
N ALA A 219 22.27 34.36 17.92
CA ALA A 219 21.85 34.48 16.53
C ALA A 219 21.81 33.13 15.79
N ALA A 220 22.74 32.21 16.09
CA ALA A 220 22.67 30.85 15.55
C ALA A 220 21.48 30.06 16.14
N ILE A 221 21.24 30.17 17.46
CA ILE A 221 20.13 29.49 18.15
C ILE A 221 18.77 29.90 17.58
N THR A 222 18.53 31.20 17.37
CA THR A 222 17.27 31.71 16.79
C THR A 222 17.04 31.25 15.35
N ILE A 223 18.09 31.01 14.56
CA ILE A 223 17.97 30.41 13.22
C ILE A 223 17.72 28.90 13.32
N MET A 224 18.47 28.17 14.15
CA MET A 224 18.26 26.72 14.35
C MET A 224 16.88 26.39 14.93
N ALA A 225 16.28 27.31 15.70
CA ALA A 225 14.92 27.19 16.22
C ALA A 225 13.85 27.07 15.12
N LEU A 226 14.13 27.45 13.87
CA LEU A 226 13.25 27.18 12.73
C LEU A 226 13.09 25.68 12.47
N ALA A 227 14.18 24.90 12.56
CA ALA A 227 14.20 23.46 12.32
C ALA A 227 13.73 22.63 13.54
N PHE A 228 13.54 23.26 14.70
CA PHE A 228 13.21 22.59 15.96
C PHE A 228 11.95 21.72 15.89
N GLU A 229 10.84 22.25 15.35
CA GLU A 229 9.57 21.52 15.21
C GLU A 229 9.63 20.41 14.13
N PRO A 230 10.13 20.64 12.90
CA PRO A 230 10.32 19.57 11.91
C PRO A 230 11.16 18.39 12.43
N PHE A 231 12.22 18.66 13.18
CA PHE A 231 13.05 17.60 13.76
C PHE A 231 12.26 16.76 14.77
N PHE A 232 11.44 17.37 15.63
CA PHE A 232 10.55 16.63 16.53
C PHE A 232 9.52 15.77 15.78
N GLN A 233 8.90 16.29 14.72
CA GLN A 233 7.96 15.53 13.90
C GLN A 233 8.62 14.31 13.24
N GLN A 234 9.90 14.41 12.85
CA GLN A 234 10.64 13.35 12.17
C GLN A 234 11.23 12.27 13.12
N ILE A 235 11.17 12.46 14.44
CA ILE A 235 11.61 11.45 15.43
C ILE A 235 10.70 10.21 15.38
N VAL A 236 9.41 10.37 15.08
CA VAL A 236 8.42 9.27 15.11
C VAL A 236 8.27 8.65 13.72
N SER A 237 8.43 7.33 13.63
CA SER A 237 8.13 6.57 12.43
C SER A 237 7.26 5.34 12.73
N PHE A 238 6.47 4.91 11.74
CA PHE A 238 5.50 3.82 11.89
C PHE A 238 5.78 2.68 10.89
N PRO A 239 6.88 1.92 11.05
CA PRO A 239 7.11 0.72 10.24
C PRO A 239 6.00 -0.32 10.46
N SER A 240 5.44 -0.82 9.37
CA SER A 240 4.59 -2.02 9.38
C SER A 240 5.45 -3.27 9.56
N ARG A 241 5.07 -4.17 10.47
CA ARG A 241 5.70 -5.49 10.66
C ARG A 241 4.66 -6.60 10.49
N ASP A 242 5.08 -7.74 9.94
CA ASP A 242 4.23 -8.92 9.84
C ASP A 242 4.16 -9.62 11.21
N ILE A 243 2.95 -9.79 11.74
CA ILE A 243 2.65 -10.47 13.01
C ILE A 243 1.72 -11.65 12.80
N GLY A 244 1.85 -12.70 13.61
CA GLY A 244 0.93 -13.83 13.60
C GLY A 244 -0.40 -13.46 14.27
N GLN A 245 -1.47 -13.30 13.48
CA GLN A 245 -2.80 -12.90 14.00
C GLN A 245 -3.69 -14.09 14.39
N GLY A 246 -3.29 -15.32 14.08
CA GLY A 246 -4.00 -16.52 14.51
C GLY A 246 -3.69 -17.78 13.69
N PRO A 247 -4.36 -18.90 13.99
CA PRO A 247 -4.27 -20.11 13.18
C PRO A 247 -5.02 -19.95 11.86
N SER A 248 -4.37 -20.31 10.75
CA SER A 248 -5.05 -20.57 9.48
C SER A 248 -5.36 -22.06 9.36
N LYS A 249 -6.33 -22.44 8.51
CA LYS A 249 -6.79 -23.83 8.36
C LYS A 249 -6.81 -24.23 6.88
N ILE A 250 -6.34 -25.43 6.56
CA ILE A 250 -6.47 -26.01 5.22
C ILE A 250 -6.88 -27.47 5.32
N SER A 251 -7.77 -27.90 4.44
CA SER A 251 -8.30 -29.26 4.45
C SER A 251 -7.33 -30.27 3.82
N VAL A 252 -7.18 -31.43 4.46
CA VAL A 252 -6.33 -32.54 4.01
C VAL A 252 -7.16 -33.83 3.99
N ALA A 253 -7.02 -34.64 2.94
CA ALA A 253 -7.72 -35.91 2.84
C ALA A 253 -6.93 -37.01 3.54
N ARG A 254 -7.61 -37.79 4.39
CA ARG A 254 -7.06 -38.90 5.16
C ARG A 254 -7.72 -40.21 4.74
N SER A 255 -9.04 -40.17 4.54
CA SER A 255 -9.76 -41.25 3.86
C SER A 255 -10.65 -40.72 2.75
N TYR A 256 -10.91 -41.56 1.75
CA TYR A 256 -11.83 -41.28 0.65
C TYR A 256 -12.92 -42.32 0.62
N GLY A 257 -14.16 -41.87 0.52
CA GLY A 257 -15.33 -42.72 0.29
C GLY A 257 -16.36 -42.01 -0.56
N THR A 258 -17.05 -42.76 -1.41
CA THR A 258 -18.10 -42.24 -2.28
C THR A 258 -19.46 -42.33 -1.57
N ASP A 259 -19.97 -41.20 -1.07
CA ASP A 259 -21.39 -41.10 -0.73
C ASP A 259 -22.25 -41.23 -2.01
N VAL A 260 -23.29 -42.05 -1.95
CA VAL A 260 -24.03 -42.54 -3.13
C VAL A 260 -24.87 -41.43 -3.78
N GLY A 261 -24.59 -41.12 -5.05
CA GLY A 261 -25.35 -40.15 -5.87
C GLY A 261 -26.44 -40.78 -6.75
N VAL A 262 -27.37 -39.95 -7.26
CA VAL A 262 -28.60 -40.32 -8.00
C VAL A 262 -28.36 -40.57 -9.50
N SER A 263 -28.94 -41.64 -10.05
CA SER A 263 -28.68 -42.16 -11.41
C SER A 263 -29.30 -41.37 -12.55
N TYR A 264 -28.50 -41.14 -13.60
CA TYR A 264 -28.94 -40.58 -14.88
C TYR A 264 -28.43 -41.42 -16.05
N ILE A 265 -29.22 -41.47 -17.12
CA ILE A 265 -28.93 -42.25 -18.33
C ILE A 265 -28.13 -41.37 -19.29
N ALA A 266 -26.87 -41.75 -19.54
CA ALA A 266 -26.07 -41.19 -20.61
C ALA A 266 -26.05 -42.19 -21.78
N ASP A 267 -26.73 -41.82 -22.86
CA ASP A 267 -26.93 -42.55 -24.11
C ASP A 267 -27.29 -44.04 -24.02
N GLY A 268 -28.56 -44.34 -24.30
CA GLY A 268 -29.05 -45.56 -24.96
C GLY A 268 -28.88 -46.90 -24.23
N ASN A 269 -27.63 -47.29 -23.93
CA ASN A 269 -27.22 -48.61 -23.45
C ASN A 269 -26.22 -48.59 -22.28
N SER A 270 -25.82 -47.42 -21.74
CA SER A 270 -24.88 -47.33 -20.59
C SER A 270 -25.53 -46.82 -19.30
N LEU A 271 -25.62 -47.70 -18.30
CA LEU A 271 -25.93 -47.33 -16.91
C LEU A 271 -24.66 -46.82 -16.22
N ILE A 272 -24.49 -45.49 -16.15
CA ILE A 272 -23.42 -44.89 -15.35
C ILE A 272 -23.86 -44.82 -13.89
N SER A 273 -23.13 -45.51 -13.00
CA SER A 273 -23.32 -45.43 -11.55
C SER A 273 -22.59 -44.21 -10.99
N ASN A 274 -23.26 -43.44 -10.13
CA ASN A 274 -22.94 -42.02 -9.99
C ASN A 274 -21.76 -41.74 -9.09
N VAL A 275 -20.92 -40.91 -9.65
CA VAL A 275 -19.88 -40.13 -9.00
C VAL A 275 -20.56 -38.94 -8.34
N ALA A 276 -20.20 -38.60 -7.11
CA ALA A 276 -20.79 -37.45 -6.42
C ALA A 276 -20.71 -36.18 -7.28
N ASN A 277 -21.80 -35.41 -7.39
CA ASN A 277 -21.93 -34.30 -8.35
C ASN A 277 -20.74 -33.32 -8.33
N GLY A 278 -20.17 -33.05 -7.15
CA GLY A 278 -19.00 -32.18 -7.00
C GLY A 278 -17.71 -32.71 -7.64
N LEU A 279 -17.54 -34.04 -7.75
CA LEU A 279 -16.40 -34.67 -8.43
C LEU A 279 -16.59 -34.67 -9.95
N GLN A 280 -17.79 -34.93 -10.46
CA GLN A 280 -18.06 -34.78 -11.90
C GLN A 280 -17.81 -33.35 -12.37
N VAL A 281 -18.30 -32.34 -11.62
CA VAL A 281 -18.03 -30.92 -11.92
C VAL A 281 -16.53 -30.61 -11.90
N ALA A 282 -15.78 -31.09 -10.91
CA ALA A 282 -14.33 -30.87 -10.84
C ALA A 282 -13.56 -31.54 -11.99
N LEU A 283 -14.00 -32.72 -12.44
CA LEU A 283 -13.41 -33.45 -13.56
C LEU A 283 -13.68 -32.74 -14.90
N VAL A 284 -14.92 -32.30 -15.14
CA VAL A 284 -15.31 -31.59 -16.38
C VAL A 284 -14.63 -30.21 -16.46
N ASP A 285 -14.58 -29.46 -15.36
CA ASP A 285 -13.86 -28.18 -15.27
C ASP A 285 -12.37 -28.36 -15.61
N ALA A 286 -11.72 -29.36 -15.02
CA ALA A 286 -10.31 -29.67 -15.29
C ALA A 286 -10.03 -30.11 -16.73
N ALA A 287 -11.00 -30.69 -17.43
CA ALA A 287 -10.83 -31.15 -18.81
C ALA A 287 -11.10 -30.07 -19.87
N ILE A 288 -12.04 -29.16 -19.62
CA ILE A 288 -12.42 -28.09 -20.56
C ILE A 288 -11.53 -26.85 -20.41
N SER A 289 -10.95 -26.62 -19.23
CA SER A 289 -10.24 -25.38 -18.90
C SER A 289 -8.82 -25.28 -19.49
N ARG A 290 -8.73 -24.75 -20.73
CA ARG A 290 -7.50 -24.56 -21.54
C ARG A 290 -6.34 -23.83 -20.82
N ASN A 291 -6.63 -22.97 -19.84
CA ASN A 291 -5.64 -22.12 -19.16
C ASN A 291 -6.00 -21.80 -17.70
N GLY A 292 -7.09 -22.34 -17.15
CA GLY A 292 -7.49 -22.08 -15.77
C GLY A 292 -6.69 -22.92 -14.77
N SER A 293 -6.54 -22.39 -13.56
CA SER A 293 -6.14 -23.19 -12.41
C SER A 293 -7.31 -24.07 -11.96
N VAL A 294 -6.99 -25.31 -11.61
CA VAL A 294 -7.94 -26.23 -10.97
C VAL A 294 -8.45 -25.62 -9.67
N LYS A 295 -9.75 -25.80 -9.37
CA LYS A 295 -10.36 -25.37 -8.10
C LYS A 295 -9.45 -25.73 -6.90
N PRO A 296 -9.00 -24.74 -6.10
CA PRO A 296 -8.10 -24.98 -4.98
C PRO A 296 -8.80 -25.76 -3.85
N ALA A 297 -8.01 -26.43 -3.02
CA ALA A 297 -8.54 -27.10 -1.83
C ALA A 297 -9.12 -26.08 -0.83
N PRO A 298 -10.18 -26.43 -0.08
CA PRO A 298 -10.76 -25.52 0.90
C PRO A 298 -9.75 -25.10 1.97
N SER A 299 -9.61 -23.78 2.13
CA SER A 299 -8.77 -23.16 3.14
C SER A 299 -9.46 -21.95 3.75
N ILE A 300 -9.10 -21.64 5.01
CA ILE A 300 -9.57 -20.48 5.76
C ILE A 300 -8.33 -19.67 6.13
N CYS A 301 -8.18 -18.53 5.44
CA CYS A 301 -7.10 -17.57 5.67
C CYS A 301 -7.69 -16.19 6.06
N PRO A 302 -7.80 -15.87 7.36
CA PRO A 302 -8.51 -14.66 7.80
C PRO A 302 -7.84 -13.35 7.42
N THR A 303 -6.51 -13.35 7.21
CA THR A 303 -5.72 -12.14 6.91
C THR A 303 -5.36 -11.98 5.42
N GLY A 304 -5.77 -12.92 4.56
CA GLY A 304 -5.36 -12.98 3.16
C GLY A 304 -3.89 -13.37 2.90
N ARG A 305 -3.02 -13.36 3.92
CA ARG A 305 -1.65 -13.89 3.88
C ARG A 305 -1.46 -15.02 4.91
N CYS A 306 -1.38 -16.26 4.46
CA CYS A 306 -1.22 -17.43 5.33
C CYS A 306 -0.15 -18.38 4.82
N ASN A 307 0.52 -19.08 5.74
CA ASN A 307 1.53 -20.08 5.42
C ASN A 307 1.30 -21.35 6.25
N TRP A 308 1.33 -22.51 5.59
CA TRP A 308 1.20 -23.82 6.21
C TRP A 308 2.52 -24.58 6.09
N THR A 309 2.98 -25.16 7.20
CA THR A 309 4.10 -26.12 7.18
C THR A 309 3.71 -27.35 6.36
N SER A 310 4.69 -28.06 5.82
CA SER A 310 4.48 -29.27 5.02
C SER A 310 3.48 -30.25 5.66
N TYR A 311 2.47 -30.65 4.93
CA TYR A 311 1.46 -31.62 5.37
C TYR A 311 1.17 -32.65 4.28
N ASP A 312 0.72 -33.82 4.69
CA ASP A 312 0.42 -34.93 3.80
C ASP A 312 -1.09 -35.09 3.60
N SER A 313 -1.50 -35.31 2.35
CA SER A 313 -2.88 -35.61 1.96
C SER A 313 -2.90 -36.81 1.03
N LEU A 314 -3.92 -37.67 1.18
CA LEU A 314 -4.33 -38.61 0.14
C LEU A 314 -4.67 -37.82 -1.13
N GLY A 315 -4.35 -38.40 -2.28
CA GLY A 315 -4.67 -37.87 -3.59
C GLY A 315 -4.46 -38.91 -4.69
N VAL A 316 -4.52 -38.42 -5.93
CA VAL A 316 -4.29 -39.21 -7.13
C VAL A 316 -3.01 -38.76 -7.81
N CYS A 317 -2.24 -39.71 -8.29
CA CYS A 317 -1.05 -39.48 -9.09
C CYS A 317 -1.24 -40.07 -10.50
N HIS A 318 -0.53 -39.51 -11.47
CA HIS A 318 -0.44 -40.06 -12.82
C HIS A 318 1.03 -40.41 -13.10
N GLN A 319 1.25 -41.41 -13.93
CA GLN A 319 2.54 -41.76 -14.54
C GLN A 319 2.27 -42.16 -15.98
N CYS A 320 3.11 -41.74 -16.92
CA CYS A 320 3.01 -42.14 -18.31
C CYS A 320 4.38 -42.59 -18.84
N GLN A 321 4.38 -43.61 -19.69
CA GLN A 321 5.56 -44.14 -20.34
C GLN A 321 5.31 -44.23 -21.85
N ASP A 322 6.28 -43.75 -22.64
CA ASP A 322 6.26 -43.93 -24.09
C ASP A 322 6.49 -45.41 -24.43
N VAL A 323 5.56 -45.97 -25.21
CA VAL A 323 5.54 -47.35 -25.72
C VAL A 323 5.29 -47.37 -27.24
N SER A 324 5.63 -46.27 -27.93
CA SER A 324 5.48 -46.12 -29.40
C SER A 324 6.24 -47.17 -30.21
N ASN A 325 7.24 -47.83 -29.60
CA ASN A 325 7.97 -48.96 -30.18
C ASN A 325 7.12 -50.24 -30.34
N LEU A 326 5.95 -50.32 -29.72
CA LEU A 326 5.02 -51.45 -29.85
C LEU A 326 4.03 -51.30 -31.03
N LEU A 327 4.06 -50.15 -31.72
CA LEU A 327 3.17 -49.86 -32.84
C LEU A 327 3.69 -50.49 -34.16
N GLU A 328 2.80 -51.17 -34.87
CA GLU A 328 3.04 -51.72 -36.21
C GLU A 328 2.24 -50.95 -37.26
N TYR A 329 2.89 -50.49 -38.33
CA TYR A 329 2.20 -49.84 -39.46
C TYR A 329 1.67 -50.89 -40.45
N ILE A 330 0.36 -50.91 -40.67
CA ILE A 330 -0.34 -51.90 -41.48
C ILE A 330 -1.26 -51.21 -42.50
N CYS A 331 -1.04 -51.50 -43.78
CA CYS A 331 -1.96 -51.22 -44.89
C CYS A 331 -2.51 -52.53 -45.45
N LYS A 332 -3.84 -52.67 -45.56
CA LYS A 332 -4.48 -53.84 -46.16
C LYS A 332 -5.20 -53.45 -47.45
N ASN A 333 -4.94 -54.15 -48.55
CA ASN A 333 -5.56 -53.89 -49.85
C ASN A 333 -6.69 -54.89 -50.16
N HIS A 334 -7.74 -54.42 -50.83
CA HIS A 334 -8.96 -55.15 -51.18
C HIS A 334 -9.72 -55.75 -49.98
N THR A 335 -9.56 -55.17 -48.80
CA THR A 335 -10.25 -55.60 -47.57
C THR A 335 -11.14 -54.49 -47.04
N SER A 336 -12.43 -54.80 -46.86
CA SER A 336 -13.30 -54.04 -45.95
C SER A 336 -13.09 -54.56 -44.52
N SER A 337 -12.45 -53.78 -43.67
CA SER A 337 -12.37 -54.09 -42.23
C SER A 337 -13.30 -53.14 -41.47
N LEU A 338 -14.00 -53.64 -40.46
CA LEU A 338 -14.50 -52.80 -39.40
C LEU A 338 -13.28 -52.39 -38.56
N LEU A 339 -12.88 -51.13 -38.66
CA LEU A 339 -12.14 -50.48 -37.58
C LEU A 339 -13.06 -50.46 -36.34
N PRO A 340 -12.53 -50.30 -35.12
CA PRO A 340 -13.33 -50.39 -33.89
C PRO A 340 -14.57 -49.48 -33.87
N TYR A 341 -14.54 -48.38 -34.65
CA TYR A 341 -15.59 -47.36 -34.71
C TYR A 341 -16.10 -47.05 -36.15
N GLY A 342 -15.75 -47.85 -37.16
CA GLY A 342 -16.26 -47.63 -38.53
C GLY A 342 -15.72 -48.58 -39.62
N GLY A 343 -16.49 -48.78 -40.69
CA GLY A 343 -16.06 -49.59 -41.84
C GLY A 343 -15.10 -48.85 -42.76
N ALA A 344 -13.91 -49.40 -42.97
CA ALA A 344 -12.89 -48.85 -43.85
C ALA A 344 -12.60 -49.77 -45.05
N SER A 345 -12.54 -49.21 -46.25
CA SER A 345 -12.15 -49.91 -47.48
C SER A 345 -10.69 -49.60 -47.80
N ASN A 346 -9.85 -50.63 -47.73
CA ASN A 346 -8.39 -50.54 -47.76
C ASN A 346 -7.79 -49.69 -46.60
N PRO A 347 -7.99 -50.10 -45.33
CA PRO A 347 -7.47 -49.35 -44.19
C PRO A 347 -5.94 -49.35 -44.14
N CYS A 348 -5.39 -48.19 -43.79
CA CYS A 348 -3.98 -47.94 -43.54
C CYS A 348 -3.83 -47.19 -42.22
N GLY A 349 -2.87 -47.60 -41.40
CA GLY A 349 -2.63 -46.97 -40.10
C GLY A 349 -1.78 -47.84 -39.18
N TRP A 350 -1.71 -47.42 -37.93
CA TRP A 350 -0.92 -48.03 -36.87
C TRP A 350 -1.79 -48.90 -35.97
N GLN A 351 -1.28 -50.09 -35.66
CA GLN A 351 -1.91 -51.04 -34.77
C GLN A 351 -1.03 -51.35 -33.56
N LEU A 352 -1.68 -51.61 -32.44
CA LEU A 352 -1.12 -52.29 -31.28
C LEU A 352 -1.85 -53.64 -31.17
N ASN A 353 -1.13 -54.76 -31.10
CA ASN A 353 -1.71 -56.09 -30.89
C ASN A 353 -3.03 -56.38 -31.67
N SER A 354 -3.00 -56.23 -33.01
CA SER A 354 -4.15 -56.38 -33.93
C SER A 354 -5.31 -55.37 -33.80
N SER A 355 -5.18 -54.32 -32.98
CA SER A 355 -6.17 -53.27 -32.81
C SER A 355 -5.65 -51.92 -33.30
N TRP A 356 -6.51 -51.14 -33.94
CA TRP A 356 -6.15 -49.86 -34.54
C TRP A 356 -6.02 -48.75 -33.50
N VAL A 357 -4.92 -48.00 -33.57
CA VAL A 357 -4.60 -46.88 -32.67
C VAL A 357 -4.76 -45.54 -33.39
N ALA A 358 -4.24 -45.43 -34.61
CA ALA A 358 -4.39 -44.24 -35.45
C ALA A 358 -4.38 -44.67 -36.92
N GLY A 359 -5.16 -44.02 -37.79
CA GLY A 359 -5.24 -44.43 -39.20
C GLY A 359 -6.43 -43.86 -39.94
N ASP A 360 -6.52 -44.21 -41.22
CA ASP A 360 -7.59 -43.78 -42.12
C ASP A 360 -8.82 -44.69 -41.99
N SER A 361 -9.94 -44.08 -41.64
CA SER A 361 -11.27 -44.69 -41.62
C SER A 361 -12.10 -44.27 -42.83
N GLY A 362 -13.08 -45.09 -43.23
CA GLY A 362 -14.06 -44.75 -44.26
C GLY A 362 -13.83 -45.34 -45.66
N SER A 363 -14.55 -44.79 -46.64
CA SER A 363 -14.64 -45.34 -48.01
C SER A 363 -13.79 -44.53 -48.99
N PHE A 364 -13.62 -45.03 -50.22
CA PHE A 364 -12.79 -44.41 -51.28
C PHE A 364 -13.14 -42.93 -51.57
N ARG A 365 -14.34 -42.46 -51.20
CA ARG A 365 -14.80 -41.07 -51.39
C ARG A 365 -14.86 -40.23 -50.09
N PHE A 366 -14.72 -40.84 -48.93
CA PHE A 366 -14.82 -40.19 -47.62
C PHE A 366 -13.83 -40.88 -46.68
N ARG A 367 -12.65 -40.27 -46.51
CA ARG A 367 -11.64 -40.71 -45.54
C ARG A 367 -11.64 -39.74 -44.36
N SER A 368 -11.61 -40.26 -43.14
CA SER A 368 -11.35 -39.50 -41.91
C SER A 368 -10.18 -40.15 -41.18
N THR A 369 -9.14 -39.37 -40.85
CA THR A 369 -7.98 -39.86 -40.11
C THR A 369 -8.20 -39.68 -38.62
N THR A 370 -8.14 -40.76 -37.83
CA THR A 370 -8.21 -40.68 -36.37
C THR A 370 -6.94 -40.04 -35.83
N GLY A 371 -7.06 -38.84 -35.25
CA GLY A 371 -5.92 -38.05 -34.75
C GLY A 371 -5.53 -38.38 -33.31
N LEU A 372 -6.48 -38.90 -32.52
CA LEU A 372 -6.25 -39.44 -31.17
C LEU A 372 -7.21 -40.62 -30.90
N SER A 373 -6.75 -41.63 -30.16
CA SER A 373 -7.58 -42.69 -29.58
C SER A 373 -7.14 -43.06 -28.17
N THR A 374 -8.10 -43.56 -27.36
CA THR A 374 -7.85 -44.07 -26.01
C THR A 374 -8.30 -45.53 -25.90
N ILE A 375 -7.41 -46.40 -25.42
CA ILE A 375 -7.66 -47.83 -25.20
C ILE A 375 -7.53 -48.12 -23.69
N ILE A 376 -8.61 -48.51 -23.03
CA ILE A 376 -8.60 -48.80 -21.59
C ILE A 376 -8.10 -50.23 -21.33
N VAL A 377 -7.19 -50.41 -20.37
CA VAL A 377 -6.72 -51.74 -19.93
C VAL A 377 -7.85 -52.48 -19.22
N GLY A 378 -7.97 -53.79 -19.47
CA GLY A 378 -9.03 -54.65 -18.91
C GLY A 378 -10.36 -54.61 -19.67
N ASP A 379 -10.64 -53.58 -20.47
CA ASP A 379 -11.83 -53.53 -21.33
C ASP A 379 -11.83 -54.66 -22.37
N ALA A 380 -13.01 -55.23 -22.65
CA ALA A 380 -13.20 -56.13 -23.77
C ALA A 380 -13.37 -55.34 -25.07
N THR A 381 -12.69 -55.77 -26.13
CA THR A 381 -12.87 -55.18 -27.46
C THR A 381 -14.31 -55.35 -27.98
N PRO A 382 -14.86 -54.36 -28.72
CA PRO A 382 -16.16 -54.51 -29.38
C PRO A 382 -16.17 -55.72 -30.34
N GLN A 383 -17.20 -56.56 -30.23
CA GLN A 383 -17.30 -57.84 -30.93
C GLN A 383 -17.65 -57.70 -32.43
N THR A 384 -16.70 -57.31 -33.28
CA THR A 384 -16.90 -57.28 -34.75
C THR A 384 -15.74 -57.82 -35.60
N ALA A 385 -14.82 -58.56 -34.99
CA ALA A 385 -13.93 -59.49 -35.69
C ALA A 385 -14.03 -60.88 -35.05
N THR A 386 -14.36 -61.89 -35.87
CA THR A 386 -14.41 -63.30 -35.45
C THR A 386 -13.09 -63.77 -34.84
N PHE A 387 -13.16 -64.39 -33.67
CA PHE A 387 -12.06 -65.03 -32.92
C PHE A 387 -11.07 -64.10 -32.18
N SER A 388 -11.53 -63.38 -31.15
CA SER A 388 -11.02 -63.51 -29.76
C SER A 388 -11.59 -62.44 -28.84
N SER A 389 -12.05 -62.82 -27.64
CA SER A 389 -12.45 -61.88 -26.59
C SER A 389 -11.23 -61.46 -25.75
N GLY A 390 -10.26 -60.81 -26.39
CA GLY A 390 -9.12 -60.22 -25.70
C GLY A 390 -9.54 -59.03 -24.86
N SER A 391 -9.30 -59.10 -23.55
CA SER A 391 -9.14 -57.87 -22.74
C SER A 391 -7.71 -57.40 -22.86
N TRP A 392 -7.51 -56.08 -22.89
CA TRP A 392 -6.18 -55.50 -22.89
C TRP A 392 -5.45 -55.78 -21.59
N ASN A 393 -4.18 -56.17 -21.70
CA ASN A 393 -3.26 -56.23 -20.57
C ASN A 393 -2.38 -54.97 -20.57
N SER A 394 -1.96 -54.54 -19.39
CA SER A 394 -0.93 -53.52 -19.22
C SER A 394 0.43 -54.05 -19.67
N THR A 395 1.29 -53.19 -20.23
CA THR A 395 2.67 -53.55 -20.62
C THR A 395 3.70 -53.06 -19.61
N VAL A 396 3.62 -51.80 -19.19
CA VAL A 396 4.57 -51.15 -18.28
C VAL A 396 4.09 -51.21 -16.82
N PHE A 397 2.78 -51.08 -16.60
CA PHE A 397 2.17 -50.98 -15.26
C PHE A 397 1.52 -52.30 -14.78
N ALA A 398 1.91 -53.43 -15.38
CA ALA A 398 1.40 -54.76 -15.06
C ALA A 398 1.49 -55.09 -13.56
N ASP A 399 2.57 -54.66 -12.90
CA ASP A 399 2.83 -54.88 -11.47
C ASP A 399 2.28 -53.79 -10.54
N ALA A 400 1.66 -52.72 -11.06
CA ALA A 400 1.19 -51.59 -10.23
C ALA A 400 0.09 -52.02 -9.24
N GLU A 401 0.26 -51.74 -7.94
CA GLU A 401 -0.71 -52.11 -6.90
C GLU A 401 -1.88 -51.13 -6.84
N ASN A 402 -3.13 -51.63 -6.84
CA ASN A 402 -4.36 -50.84 -6.76
C ASN A 402 -4.48 -49.65 -7.77
N PRO A 403 -4.40 -49.92 -9.09
CA PRO A 403 -4.58 -48.89 -10.12
C PRO A 403 -6.01 -48.33 -10.10
N ILE A 404 -6.16 -47.02 -10.32
CA ILE A 404 -7.48 -46.36 -10.44
C ILE A 404 -7.98 -46.48 -11.88
N LEU A 405 -7.11 -46.17 -12.84
CA LEU A 405 -7.35 -46.31 -14.27
C LEU A 405 -6.00 -46.52 -14.96
N ASP A 406 -5.97 -47.44 -15.91
CA ASP A 406 -4.80 -47.77 -16.70
C ASP A 406 -5.23 -47.83 -18.17
N PHE A 407 -4.53 -47.12 -19.05
CA PHE A 407 -4.96 -46.88 -20.42
C PHE A 407 -3.79 -46.53 -21.33
N TYR A 408 -3.92 -46.91 -22.60
CA TYR A 408 -3.08 -46.42 -23.67
C TYR A 408 -3.74 -45.21 -24.32
N LEU A 409 -2.94 -44.20 -24.65
CA LEU A 409 -3.34 -43.04 -25.42
C LEU A 409 -2.44 -42.93 -26.65
N GLY A 410 -3.02 -43.10 -27.83
CA GLY A 410 -2.34 -42.90 -29.10
C GLY A 410 -2.77 -41.59 -29.73
N PHE A 411 -1.83 -40.76 -30.16
CA PHE A 411 -2.14 -39.51 -30.86
C PHE A 411 -1.07 -39.17 -31.90
N ILE A 412 -1.45 -38.44 -32.95
CA ILE A 412 -0.49 -37.97 -33.96
C ILE A 412 -0.10 -36.52 -33.63
N PRO A 413 1.19 -36.23 -33.34
CA PRO A 413 1.64 -34.86 -33.08
C PRO A 413 1.34 -33.92 -34.25
N GLY A 414 0.63 -32.83 -33.97
CA GLY A 414 0.23 -31.84 -34.97
C GLY A 414 -1.00 -32.24 -35.80
N ALA A 415 -1.89 -33.10 -35.28
CA ALA A 415 -3.04 -33.60 -36.04
C ALA A 415 -4.09 -32.55 -36.42
N LYS A 416 -4.05 -32.12 -37.69
CA LYS A 416 -4.99 -31.19 -38.33
C LYS A 416 -6.09 -31.91 -39.15
N ILE A 417 -6.98 -31.10 -39.71
CA ILE A 417 -7.82 -31.46 -40.85
C ILE A 417 -6.91 -31.94 -42.01
N ASN A 418 -7.10 -33.17 -42.49
CA ASN A 418 -6.34 -33.91 -43.53
C ASN A 418 -4.83 -34.15 -43.24
N LEU A 419 -4.47 -35.17 -42.43
CA LEU A 419 -3.06 -35.62 -42.31
C LEU A 419 -2.63 -36.57 -43.43
N PRO A 420 -1.33 -36.63 -43.74
CA PRO A 420 -0.77 -37.77 -44.45
C PRO A 420 -0.86 -39.04 -43.58
N THR A 421 -1.41 -40.12 -44.14
CA THR A 421 -1.59 -41.45 -43.52
C THR A 421 -0.31 -42.07 -42.94
N ASN A 422 0.86 -41.58 -43.37
CA ASN A 422 2.19 -42.06 -42.95
C ASN A 422 2.78 -41.29 -41.74
N ALA A 423 2.03 -40.37 -41.13
CA ALA A 423 2.48 -39.71 -39.90
C ALA A 423 2.68 -40.76 -38.78
N THR A 424 3.77 -40.61 -38.01
CA THR A 424 4.10 -41.48 -36.87
C THR A 424 3.35 -40.99 -35.62
N PRO A 425 2.38 -41.74 -35.07
CA PRO A 425 1.76 -41.41 -33.80
C PRO A 425 2.71 -41.70 -32.64
N THR A 426 2.50 -40.97 -31.55
CA THR A 426 3.04 -41.29 -30.24
C THR A 426 2.01 -42.15 -29.50
N LEU A 427 2.45 -43.25 -28.91
CA LEU A 427 1.64 -44.10 -28.02
C LEU A 427 2.26 -44.05 -26.62
N VAL A 428 1.47 -43.59 -25.65
CA VAL A 428 1.84 -43.63 -24.23
C VAL A 428 0.91 -44.57 -23.49
N GLU A 429 1.46 -45.40 -22.61
CA GLU A 429 0.69 -46.08 -21.57
C GLU A 429 0.68 -45.16 -20.34
N CYS A 430 -0.49 -44.96 -19.73
CA CYS A 430 -0.69 -44.02 -18.64
C CYS A 430 -1.52 -44.65 -17.51
N LEU A 431 -1.01 -44.51 -16.29
CA LEU A 431 -1.58 -45.04 -15.06
C LEU A 431 -2.00 -43.89 -14.13
N PHE A 432 -3.26 -43.89 -13.70
CA PHE A 432 -3.70 -43.20 -12.48
C PHE A 432 -3.65 -44.15 -11.28
N SER A 433 -3.04 -43.72 -10.19
CA SER A 433 -2.86 -44.52 -8.97
C SER A 433 -3.09 -43.70 -7.69
N TRP A 434 -3.38 -44.41 -6.61
CA TRP A 434 -3.50 -43.83 -5.26
C TRP A 434 -2.12 -43.43 -4.73
N CYS A 435 -2.00 -42.21 -4.18
CA CYS A 435 -0.76 -41.73 -3.61
C CYS A 435 -1.00 -40.78 -2.43
N VAL A 436 0.01 -40.65 -1.57
CA VAL A 436 0.08 -39.62 -0.53
C VAL A 436 1.01 -38.53 -1.03
N LYS A 437 0.51 -37.30 -1.16
CA LYS A 437 1.28 -36.12 -1.56
C LYS A 437 1.60 -35.26 -0.35
N THR A 438 2.86 -34.87 -0.21
CA THR A 438 3.29 -33.83 0.72
C THR A 438 3.15 -32.47 0.05
N PHE A 439 2.30 -31.61 0.57
CA PHE A 439 2.10 -30.25 0.09
C PHE A 439 2.81 -29.25 1.00
N GLN A 440 3.41 -28.23 0.39
CA GLN A 440 3.74 -26.97 1.04
C GLN A 440 2.87 -25.88 0.41
N SER A 441 2.06 -25.19 1.23
CA SER A 441 1.05 -24.26 0.72
C SER A 441 1.19 -22.88 1.34
N SER A 442 1.03 -21.85 0.50
CA SER A 442 0.93 -20.46 0.89
C SER A 442 -0.30 -19.84 0.26
N HIS A 443 -0.93 -18.90 0.97
CA HIS A 443 -2.04 -18.12 0.46
C HIS A 443 -1.63 -16.67 0.48
N GLU A 444 -1.61 -16.01 -0.68
CA GLU A 444 -1.27 -14.59 -0.82
C GLU A 444 -2.30 -13.90 -1.71
N SER A 445 -2.73 -12.69 -1.34
CA SER A 445 -3.62 -11.83 -2.13
C SER A 445 -4.94 -12.50 -2.59
N GLY A 446 -5.44 -13.48 -1.85
CA GLY A 446 -6.68 -14.23 -2.20
C GLY A 446 -6.46 -15.49 -3.03
N VAL A 447 -5.21 -15.83 -3.38
CA VAL A 447 -4.86 -17.01 -4.16
C VAL A 447 -4.11 -18.01 -3.29
N LEU A 448 -4.58 -19.26 -3.26
CA LEU A 448 -3.86 -20.39 -2.68
C LEU A 448 -2.90 -20.97 -3.73
N THR A 449 -1.62 -21.04 -3.39
CA THR A 449 -0.57 -21.71 -4.17
C THR A 449 -0.05 -22.90 -3.37
N GLU A 450 0.02 -24.06 -4.00
CA GLU A 450 0.46 -25.32 -3.38
C GLU A 450 1.57 -25.97 -4.22
N ALA A 451 2.69 -26.28 -3.58
CA ALA A 451 3.79 -27.03 -4.18
C ALA A 451 3.78 -28.47 -3.66
N VAL A 452 3.88 -29.45 -4.57
CA VAL A 452 4.05 -30.86 -4.20
C VAL A 452 5.53 -31.11 -3.93
N MET A 453 5.87 -31.35 -2.66
CA MET A 453 7.24 -31.55 -2.19
C MET A 453 7.70 -33.01 -2.33
N SER A 454 6.79 -33.96 -2.12
CA SER A 454 7.06 -35.39 -2.28
C SER A 454 5.78 -36.16 -2.58
N THR A 455 5.94 -37.34 -3.19
CA THR A 455 4.87 -38.27 -3.50
C THR A 455 5.27 -39.66 -3.01
N PHE A 456 4.36 -40.33 -2.31
CA PHE A 456 4.53 -41.71 -1.85
C PHE A 456 3.41 -42.60 -2.40
N SER A 457 3.77 -43.76 -2.94
CA SER A 457 2.87 -44.79 -3.43
C SER A 457 3.45 -46.17 -3.11
N THR A 458 2.62 -47.13 -2.73
CA THR A 458 3.06 -48.52 -2.54
C THR A 458 3.33 -49.17 -3.89
N GLN A 459 4.61 -49.49 -4.15
CA GLN A 459 5.03 -50.41 -5.20
C GLN A 459 5.69 -51.61 -4.52
N SER A 460 4.92 -52.66 -4.23
CA SER A 460 5.45 -53.92 -3.72
C SER A 460 5.61 -54.93 -4.87
N PRO A 461 6.84 -55.36 -5.20
CA PRO A 461 7.05 -56.33 -6.27
C PRO A 461 6.82 -57.77 -5.77
N THR A 462 5.57 -58.24 -5.82
CA THR A 462 5.28 -59.67 -5.73
C THR A 462 4.91 -60.23 -7.10
N PRO A 463 5.84 -60.93 -7.80
CA PRO A 463 5.56 -61.52 -9.10
C PRO A 463 4.61 -62.71 -8.93
N GLY A 464 3.33 -62.48 -9.22
CA GLY A 464 2.28 -63.49 -9.29
C GLY A 464 1.33 -63.15 -10.42
N ASN A 465 0.85 -64.16 -11.16
CA ASN A 465 0.01 -63.97 -12.34
C ASN A 465 -1.32 -63.27 -11.99
N VAL A 466 -1.38 -61.94 -12.13
CA VAL A 466 -2.56 -61.14 -11.81
C VAL A 466 -3.63 -61.32 -12.88
N SER A 467 -4.74 -61.96 -12.50
CA SER A 467 -5.94 -62.08 -13.33
C SER A 467 -6.84 -60.83 -13.21
N ARG A 468 -8.00 -60.80 -13.89
CA ARG A 468 -8.94 -59.66 -13.98
C ARG A 468 -9.42 -59.00 -12.67
N THR A 469 -9.01 -59.47 -11.50
CA THR A 469 -9.41 -58.98 -10.17
C THR A 469 -8.69 -57.69 -9.74
N LYS A 470 -7.76 -57.16 -10.53
CA LYS A 470 -6.96 -55.95 -10.22
C LYS A 470 -7.78 -54.67 -10.00
N TYR A 471 -9.01 -54.61 -10.51
CA TYR A 471 -9.96 -53.50 -10.35
C TYR A 471 -11.11 -53.81 -9.38
N GLU A 472 -10.97 -54.84 -8.53
CA GLU A 472 -11.98 -55.19 -7.54
C GLU A 472 -12.26 -54.07 -6.53
N SER A 473 -13.45 -54.12 -5.94
CA SER A 473 -14.00 -53.16 -4.99
C SER A 473 -13.35 -53.17 -3.60
N ASN A 474 -12.12 -53.67 -3.49
CA ASN A 474 -11.39 -53.86 -2.24
C ASN A 474 -10.92 -52.51 -1.64
N PRO A 475 -10.83 -52.39 -0.30
CA PRO A 475 -10.40 -51.17 0.34
C PRO A 475 -8.87 -51.02 0.24
N VAL A 476 -8.40 -49.86 -0.22
CA VAL A 476 -6.97 -49.57 -0.34
C VAL A 476 -6.48 -48.91 0.94
N ARG A 477 -5.29 -49.27 1.41
CA ARG A 477 -4.65 -48.64 2.57
C ARG A 477 -3.18 -48.30 2.26
N LEU A 478 -2.82 -47.05 2.48
CA LEU A 478 -1.45 -46.55 2.36
C LEU A 478 -0.99 -46.10 3.75
N ASP A 479 0.08 -46.69 4.29
CA ASP A 479 0.67 -46.27 5.56
C ASP A 479 2.00 -45.53 5.29
N LYS A 480 2.05 -44.22 5.60
CA LYS A 480 3.24 -43.37 5.48
C LYS A 480 3.53 -42.74 6.84
N GLU A 481 4.76 -42.87 7.35
CA GLU A 481 5.21 -42.20 8.60
C GLU A 481 4.23 -42.37 9.78
N GLN A 482 3.82 -43.61 10.06
CA GLN A 482 2.83 -43.97 11.10
C GLN A 482 1.41 -43.41 10.89
N LYS A 483 1.13 -42.74 9.77
CA LYS A 483 -0.19 -42.26 9.38
C LYS A 483 -0.79 -43.16 8.30
N ALA A 484 -1.95 -43.72 8.62
CA ALA A 484 -2.79 -44.44 7.68
C ALA A 484 -3.57 -43.47 6.78
N TYR A 485 -3.72 -43.85 5.52
CA TYR A 485 -4.66 -43.27 4.56
C TYR A 485 -5.50 -44.40 3.97
N SER A 486 -6.82 -44.25 3.88
CA SER A 486 -7.72 -45.36 3.50
C SER A 486 -8.75 -44.98 2.45
N VAL A 487 -8.97 -45.87 1.48
CA VAL A 487 -9.99 -45.75 0.45
C VAL A 487 -11.07 -46.78 0.74
N SER A 488 -12.33 -46.37 0.72
CA SER A 488 -13.46 -47.27 0.97
C SER A 488 -13.61 -48.29 -0.17
N THR A 489 -14.34 -49.37 0.11
CA THR A 489 -14.79 -50.29 -0.93
C THR A 489 -15.55 -49.57 -2.04
N ASN A 490 -15.49 -50.11 -3.27
CA ASN A 490 -16.01 -49.54 -4.53
C ASN A 490 -15.44 -48.17 -4.98
N ALA A 491 -14.81 -47.38 -4.10
CA ALA A 491 -14.43 -46.00 -4.43
C ALA A 491 -13.36 -45.92 -5.54
N THR A 492 -12.42 -46.87 -5.61
CA THR A 492 -11.45 -46.99 -6.71
C THR A 492 -12.15 -47.20 -8.06
N ALA A 493 -13.09 -48.14 -8.16
CA ALA A 493 -13.80 -48.44 -9.39
C ALA A 493 -14.73 -47.30 -9.84
N LEU A 494 -15.43 -46.64 -8.89
CA LEU A 494 -16.26 -45.48 -9.18
C LEU A 494 -15.43 -44.28 -9.67
N LEU A 495 -14.26 -44.04 -9.06
CA LEU A 495 -13.34 -42.99 -9.49
C LEU A 495 -12.69 -43.33 -10.85
N GLY A 496 -12.33 -44.58 -11.09
CA GLY A 496 -11.84 -45.05 -12.39
C GLY A 496 -12.86 -44.81 -13.50
N ASN A 497 -14.14 -45.15 -13.27
CA ASN A 497 -15.24 -44.86 -14.18
C ASN A 497 -15.46 -43.34 -14.38
N ALA A 498 -15.29 -42.53 -13.32
CA ALA A 498 -15.38 -41.07 -13.39
C ALA A 498 -14.30 -40.47 -14.30
N ILE A 499 -13.05 -40.87 -14.08
CA ILE A 499 -11.90 -40.39 -14.83
C ILE A 499 -12.04 -40.86 -16.29
N ARG A 500 -12.39 -42.14 -16.50
CA ARG A 500 -12.64 -42.73 -17.83
C ARG A 500 -13.65 -41.93 -18.65
N SER A 501 -14.69 -41.34 -18.06
CA SER A 501 -15.68 -40.55 -18.83
C SER A 501 -15.12 -39.24 -19.42
N LEU A 502 -13.92 -38.80 -19.01
CA LEU A 502 -13.22 -37.68 -19.64
C LEU A 502 -12.46 -38.06 -20.91
N PHE A 503 -12.17 -39.35 -21.12
CA PHE A 503 -11.34 -39.82 -22.23
C PHE A 503 -12.23 -40.14 -23.44
N PRO A 504 -12.07 -39.44 -24.57
CA PRO A 504 -12.73 -39.82 -25.80
C PRO A 504 -12.16 -41.17 -26.27
N ARG A 505 -13.02 -42.03 -26.82
CA ARG A 505 -12.57 -43.29 -27.43
C ARG A 505 -11.68 -43.02 -28.63
N ASP A 506 -12.10 -42.04 -29.42
CA ASP A 506 -11.43 -41.52 -30.59
C ASP A 506 -11.80 -40.05 -30.80
N MET A 507 -10.91 -39.29 -31.44
CA MET A 507 -11.19 -37.95 -31.97
C MET A 507 -10.68 -37.85 -33.40
N ASP A 508 -11.53 -37.34 -34.27
CA ASP A 508 -11.33 -37.25 -35.71
C ASP A 508 -11.61 -35.82 -36.22
N GLU A 509 -11.74 -35.67 -37.54
CA GLU A 509 -12.01 -34.39 -38.20
C GLU A 509 -13.38 -33.77 -37.85
N SER A 510 -14.33 -34.56 -37.32
CA SER A 510 -15.63 -34.07 -36.83
C SER A 510 -15.61 -33.62 -35.37
N SER A 511 -14.51 -33.88 -34.66
CA SER A 511 -14.36 -33.66 -33.21
C SER A 511 -13.71 -32.32 -32.84
N VAL A 512 -13.46 -31.45 -33.82
CA VAL A 512 -12.80 -30.13 -33.63
C VAL A 512 -13.82 -28.99 -33.56
N ASP A 513 -13.44 -27.90 -32.90
CA ASP A 513 -14.21 -26.65 -32.85
C ASP A 513 -14.17 -25.87 -34.19
N GLU A 514 -14.90 -24.75 -34.25
CA GLU A 514 -14.92 -23.85 -35.44
C GLU A 514 -13.54 -23.28 -35.81
N GLN A 515 -12.57 -23.34 -34.90
CA GLN A 515 -11.18 -22.92 -35.11
C GLN A 515 -10.26 -24.11 -35.51
N GLY A 516 -10.83 -25.30 -35.70
CA GLY A 516 -10.11 -26.52 -36.04
C GLY A 516 -9.28 -27.09 -34.89
N GLN A 517 -9.63 -26.76 -33.64
CA GLN A 517 -8.94 -27.24 -32.44
C GLN A 517 -9.73 -28.32 -31.70
N TYR A 518 -9.06 -29.32 -31.14
CA TYR A 518 -9.71 -30.26 -30.22
C TYR A 518 -10.20 -29.54 -28.94
N PRO A 519 -11.34 -29.95 -28.38
CA PRO A 519 -11.99 -29.26 -27.27
C PRO A 519 -11.18 -29.33 -25.97
N GLY A 520 -11.17 -28.22 -25.22
CA GLY A 520 -10.46 -28.13 -23.94
C GLY A 520 -8.96 -28.42 -24.04
N GLU A 521 -8.46 -29.17 -23.07
CA GLU A 521 -7.05 -29.54 -22.95
C GLU A 521 -6.55 -30.52 -24.03
N TRP A 522 -7.45 -31.21 -24.73
CA TRP A 522 -7.11 -32.13 -25.82
C TRP A 522 -6.41 -31.45 -27.01
N SER A 523 -6.45 -30.12 -27.05
CA SER A 523 -5.66 -29.29 -27.97
C SER A 523 -4.13 -29.50 -27.83
N PHE A 524 -3.62 -30.19 -26.80
CA PHE A 524 -2.22 -30.61 -26.73
C PHE A 524 -1.78 -31.44 -27.95
N VAL A 525 -2.68 -32.22 -28.58
CA VAL A 525 -2.36 -33.02 -29.77
C VAL A 525 -1.94 -32.14 -30.95
N GLN A 526 -2.45 -30.92 -31.02
CA GLN A 526 -2.24 -29.98 -32.11
C GLN A 526 -1.21 -28.89 -31.80
N ASN A 527 -0.95 -28.63 -30.52
CA ASN A 527 -0.09 -27.56 -30.06
C ASN A 527 1.18 -28.10 -29.38
N THR A 528 2.33 -27.58 -29.79
CA THR A 528 3.62 -27.87 -29.15
C THR A 528 3.57 -27.51 -27.65
N PRO A 529 4.04 -28.37 -26.74
CA PRO A 529 5.02 -29.44 -26.96
C PRO A 529 4.46 -30.86 -27.25
N TYR A 530 3.16 -31.03 -27.49
CA TYR A 530 2.52 -32.34 -27.67
C TYR A 530 2.62 -33.27 -26.43
N ASP A 531 2.49 -32.70 -25.24
CA ASP A 531 2.59 -33.41 -23.96
C ASP A 531 1.23 -33.53 -23.27
N VAL A 532 0.88 -34.76 -22.86
CA VAL A 532 -0.37 -35.07 -22.13
C VAL A 532 -0.21 -34.94 -20.61
N ASN A 533 1.02 -34.95 -20.07
CA ASN A 533 1.26 -34.92 -18.63
C ASN A 533 0.62 -33.70 -17.93
N PRO A 534 0.61 -32.47 -18.49
CA PRO A 534 -0.07 -31.33 -17.86
C PRO A 534 -1.59 -31.54 -17.69
N PHE A 535 -2.25 -32.17 -18.67
CA PHE A 535 -3.67 -32.50 -18.61
C PHE A 535 -3.97 -33.55 -17.54
N LEU A 536 -3.17 -34.62 -17.48
CA LEU A 536 -3.32 -35.66 -16.46
C LEU A 536 -2.96 -35.14 -15.05
N ALA A 537 -2.02 -34.19 -14.96
CA ALA A 537 -1.70 -33.46 -13.73
C ALA A 537 -2.88 -32.59 -13.26
N LYS A 538 -3.58 -31.90 -14.18
CA LYS A 538 -4.82 -31.15 -13.88
C LYS A 538 -5.92 -32.08 -13.36
N ILE A 539 -6.21 -33.19 -14.04
CA ILE A 539 -7.19 -34.20 -13.58
C ILE A 539 -6.82 -34.73 -12.20
N ALA A 540 -5.57 -35.19 -12.02
CA ALA A 540 -5.08 -35.72 -10.74
C ALA A 540 -5.20 -34.69 -9.60
N SER A 541 -4.95 -33.42 -9.88
CA SER A 541 -5.09 -32.31 -8.92
C SER A 541 -6.55 -31.99 -8.61
N ALA A 542 -7.44 -32.03 -9.60
CA ALA A 542 -8.87 -31.78 -9.43
C ALA A 542 -9.52 -32.85 -8.56
N VAL A 543 -9.18 -34.11 -8.80
CA VAL A 543 -9.59 -35.23 -7.95
C VAL A 543 -9.03 -35.06 -6.53
N THR A 544 -7.73 -34.76 -6.39
CA THR A 544 -7.09 -34.56 -5.07
C THR A 544 -7.74 -33.41 -4.28
N ASN A 545 -8.05 -32.28 -4.93
CA ASN A 545 -8.70 -31.14 -4.27
C ASN A 545 -10.18 -31.41 -3.98
N ASN A 546 -10.87 -32.20 -4.81
CA ASN A 546 -12.21 -32.68 -4.52
C ASN A 546 -12.24 -33.57 -3.27
N MET A 547 -11.30 -34.51 -3.14
CA MET A 547 -11.14 -35.35 -1.93
C MET A 547 -10.95 -34.50 -0.67
N ARG A 548 -10.10 -33.47 -0.77
CA ARG A 548 -9.89 -32.49 0.31
C ARG A 548 -11.11 -31.59 0.58
N SER A 549 -12.15 -31.64 -0.25
CA SER A 549 -13.38 -30.85 -0.06
C SER A 549 -14.56 -31.62 0.56
N GLN A 550 -14.39 -32.92 0.84
CA GLN A 550 -15.43 -33.73 1.47
C GLN A 550 -15.55 -33.46 2.98
N GLU A 551 -16.74 -33.62 3.54
CA GLU A 551 -16.98 -33.49 4.99
C GLU A 551 -16.50 -34.72 5.78
N LYS A 552 -16.50 -35.90 5.15
CA LYS A 552 -16.02 -37.15 5.74
C LYS A 552 -14.60 -37.43 5.27
N GLY A 553 -13.80 -38.00 6.16
CA GLY A 553 -12.43 -38.45 5.82
C GLY A 553 -11.41 -37.32 5.65
N THR A 554 -11.78 -36.07 5.92
CA THR A 554 -10.87 -34.93 5.94
C THR A 554 -10.44 -34.55 7.36
N GLU A 555 -9.19 -34.12 7.48
CA GLU A 555 -8.63 -33.47 8.66
C GLU A 555 -8.23 -32.03 8.30
N VAL A 556 -7.83 -31.23 9.29
CA VAL A 556 -7.40 -29.84 9.08
C VAL A 556 -5.93 -29.69 9.46
N ALA A 557 -5.09 -29.32 8.50
CA ALA A 557 -3.74 -28.84 8.78
C ALA A 557 -3.80 -27.37 9.24
N VAL A 558 -3.13 -27.08 10.36
CA VAL A 558 -3.10 -25.74 10.97
C VAL A 558 -1.85 -24.99 10.51
N GLY A 559 -2.04 -23.79 9.99
CA GLY A 559 -0.98 -22.87 9.57
C GLY A 559 -0.99 -21.58 10.40
N LYS A 560 -0.20 -20.60 9.97
CA LYS A 560 -0.14 -19.27 10.58
C LYS A 560 -0.72 -18.23 9.62
N ALA A 561 -1.68 -17.45 10.12
CA ALA A 561 -2.18 -16.26 9.45
C ALA A 561 -1.32 -15.04 9.84
N TRP A 562 -0.80 -14.35 8.84
CA TRP A 562 0.05 -13.17 8.99
C TRP A 562 -0.76 -11.91 8.68
N GLY A 563 -0.79 -10.97 9.61
CA GLY A 563 -1.34 -9.63 9.40
C GLY A 563 -0.27 -8.57 9.59
N LYS A 564 -0.47 -7.40 8.98
CA LYS A 564 0.41 -6.25 9.17
C LYS A 564 -0.08 -5.40 10.34
N GLU A 565 0.84 -5.04 11.22
CA GLU A 565 0.59 -4.10 12.30
C GLU A 565 1.71 -3.05 12.33
N ASN A 566 1.33 -1.78 12.59
CA ASN A 566 2.29 -0.69 12.68
C ASN A 566 2.85 -0.61 14.10
N PHE A 567 4.16 -0.45 14.20
CA PHE A 567 4.87 -0.26 15.47
C PHE A 567 5.45 1.16 15.52
N VAL A 568 5.64 1.71 16.71
CA VAL A 568 6.38 2.96 16.90
C VAL A 568 7.87 2.66 16.84
N GLU A 569 8.58 3.30 15.92
CA GLU A 569 10.04 3.28 15.82
C GLU A 569 10.57 4.70 16.02
N ILE A 570 11.41 4.87 17.05
CA ILE A 570 11.97 6.17 17.43
C ILE A 570 13.34 6.37 16.80
N ARG A 571 13.46 7.45 16.03
CA ARG A 571 14.69 7.82 15.35
C ARG A 571 15.48 8.83 16.18
N TRP A 572 16.09 8.35 17.26
CA TRP A 572 16.84 9.15 18.25
C TRP A 572 17.86 10.13 17.64
N ALA A 573 18.40 9.86 16.45
CA ALA A 573 19.27 10.79 15.72
C ALA A 573 18.64 12.18 15.48
N TRP A 574 17.30 12.26 15.28
CA TRP A 574 16.58 13.53 15.09
C TRP A 574 16.39 14.34 16.38
N PHE A 575 16.70 13.76 17.55
CA PHE A 575 16.76 14.50 18.82
C PHE A 575 18.01 15.39 18.94
N SER A 576 19.02 15.18 18.10
CA SER A 576 20.30 15.90 18.14
C SER A 576 20.16 17.42 18.08
N LEU A 577 19.42 17.96 17.11
CA LEU A 577 19.23 19.41 16.95
C LEU A 577 18.39 20.02 18.09
N PRO A 578 17.21 19.48 18.48
CA PRO A 578 16.48 19.97 19.63
C PRO A 578 17.28 19.97 20.94
N GLY A 579 18.01 18.87 21.22
CA GLY A 579 18.90 18.77 22.38
C GLY A 579 20.03 19.81 22.35
N PHE A 580 20.65 20.00 21.19
CA PHE A 580 21.69 21.01 20.99
C PHE A 580 21.17 22.44 21.19
N VAL A 581 19.99 22.77 20.66
CA VAL A 581 19.34 24.08 20.82
C VAL A 581 18.96 24.35 22.29
N LEU A 582 18.46 23.34 23.01
CA LEU A 582 18.13 23.43 24.43
C LEU A 582 19.36 23.63 25.34
N LEU A 583 20.45 22.89 25.08
CA LEU A 583 21.71 23.03 25.83
C LEU A 583 22.44 24.33 25.50
N SER A 584 22.54 24.70 24.23
CA SER A 584 23.23 25.93 23.80
C SER A 584 22.51 27.20 24.27
N SER A 585 21.17 27.20 24.34
CA SER A 585 20.41 28.31 24.94
C SER A 585 20.68 28.46 26.44
N LEU A 586 20.74 27.36 27.20
CA LEU A 586 21.11 27.41 28.62
C LEU A 586 22.51 28.03 28.81
N VAL A 587 23.49 27.55 28.04
CA VAL A 587 24.88 28.03 28.09
C VAL A 587 24.96 29.51 27.69
N PHE A 588 24.26 29.91 26.63
CA PHE A 588 24.23 31.30 26.15
C PHE A 588 23.64 32.26 27.20
N VAL A 589 22.48 31.92 27.77
CA VAL A 589 21.81 32.73 28.80
C VAL A 589 22.67 32.79 30.06
N SER A 590 23.14 31.65 30.56
CA SER A 590 23.98 31.58 31.78
C SER A 590 25.28 32.37 31.63
N THR A 591 25.93 32.29 30.47
CA THR A 591 27.15 33.06 30.18
C THR A 591 26.86 34.57 30.11
N THR A 592 25.71 34.95 29.55
CA THR A 592 25.28 36.36 29.47
C THR A 592 24.97 36.93 30.86
N VAL A 593 24.25 36.18 31.70
CA VAL A 593 24.01 36.51 33.12
C VAL A 593 25.33 36.69 33.88
N PHE A 594 26.23 35.70 33.77
CA PHE A 594 27.52 35.73 34.46
C PHE A 594 28.37 36.92 34.03
N ARG A 595 28.44 37.19 32.71
CA ARG A 595 29.18 38.33 32.16
C ARG A 595 28.59 39.67 32.62
N SER A 596 27.28 39.85 32.56
CA SER A 596 26.61 41.07 33.01
C SER A 596 26.88 41.33 34.50
N ARG A 597 26.76 40.30 35.34
CA ARG A 597 27.06 40.40 36.79
C ARG A 597 28.53 40.72 37.04
N ARG A 598 29.47 40.06 36.35
CA ARG A 598 30.92 40.29 36.50
C ARG A 598 31.33 41.70 36.08
N GLN A 599 30.69 42.27 35.06
CA GLN A 599 30.91 43.65 34.61
C GLN A 599 30.10 44.69 35.41
N LYS A 600 29.34 44.28 36.45
CA LYS A 600 28.41 45.12 37.24
C LYS A 600 27.42 45.92 36.37
N PHE A 601 27.08 45.40 35.18
CA PHE A 601 26.25 46.11 34.22
C PHE A 601 24.76 45.87 34.50
N ALA A 602 23.96 46.94 34.46
CA ALA A 602 22.53 46.92 34.75
C ALA A 602 21.76 46.02 33.77
N ALA A 603 20.72 45.34 34.24
CA ALA A 603 19.92 44.42 33.45
C ALA A 603 18.88 45.16 32.58
N TRP A 604 19.35 45.89 31.56
CA TRP A 604 18.49 46.63 30.64
C TRP A 604 17.78 45.73 29.60
N LYS A 605 18.35 44.55 29.29
CA LYS A 605 17.78 43.51 28.42
C LYS A 605 17.17 44.09 27.12
N SER A 606 15.94 43.72 26.74
CA SER A 606 15.20 44.30 25.60
C SER A 606 14.48 45.64 25.86
N SER A 607 14.67 46.26 27.04
CA SER A 607 13.83 47.37 27.51
C SER A 607 13.78 48.58 26.56
N SER A 608 12.56 48.92 26.12
CA SER A 608 12.26 50.16 25.40
C SER A 608 12.50 51.40 26.27
N LEU A 609 12.21 51.31 27.57
CA LEU A 609 12.45 52.40 28.52
C LEU A 609 13.94 52.70 28.68
N ALA A 610 14.80 51.68 28.73
CA ALA A 610 16.25 51.88 28.72
C ALA A 610 16.72 52.55 27.42
N THR A 611 16.10 52.23 26.29
CA THR A 611 16.40 52.85 24.98
C THR A 611 15.99 54.34 24.94
N LEU A 612 14.89 54.71 25.60
CA LEU A 612 14.44 56.10 25.71
C LEU A 612 15.28 56.93 26.71
N LEU A 613 15.64 56.33 27.86
CA LEU A 613 16.39 57.01 28.93
C LEU A 613 17.89 57.14 28.63
N HIS A 614 18.49 56.15 27.96
CA HIS A 614 19.92 56.08 27.64
C HIS A 614 20.20 56.30 26.15
N GLY A 615 19.35 57.08 25.47
CA GLY A 615 19.49 57.43 24.05
C GLY A 615 20.71 58.30 23.74
N MET A 616 20.79 58.77 22.50
CA MET A 616 21.87 59.68 22.05
C MET A 616 21.81 61.02 22.78
N THR A 617 22.96 61.69 22.97
CA THR A 617 23.02 63.06 23.51
C THR A 617 22.41 64.09 22.57
N GLU A 618 22.08 65.29 23.05
CA GLU A 618 21.45 66.32 22.21
C GLU A 618 22.38 66.84 21.11
N GLU A 619 23.69 66.93 21.36
CA GLU A 619 24.68 67.31 20.34
C GLU A 619 24.71 66.30 19.19
N ALA A 620 24.55 65.01 19.52
CA ALA A 620 24.41 63.95 18.52
C ALA A 620 23.06 64.03 17.78
N ARG A 621 21.95 64.33 18.48
CA ARG A 621 20.61 64.49 17.87
C ARG A 621 20.54 65.67 16.92
N VAL A 622 21.19 66.79 17.21
CA VAL A 622 21.25 67.97 16.34
C VAL A 622 21.91 67.65 14.98
N GLY A 623 22.77 66.63 14.93
CA GLY A 623 23.32 66.09 13.66
C GLY A 623 22.31 65.32 12.80
N PHE A 624 21.17 64.88 13.36
CA PHE A 624 20.07 64.25 12.62
C PHE A 624 18.95 65.29 12.41
N ALA A 625 18.81 65.78 11.18
CA ALA A 625 17.80 66.79 10.87
C ALA A 625 16.38 66.25 11.12
N VAL A 626 15.48 67.12 11.60
CA VAL A 626 14.10 66.76 12.02
C VAL A 626 13.23 66.24 10.85
N SER A 627 13.68 66.38 9.60
CA SER A 627 12.99 65.94 8.39
C SER A 627 13.73 64.85 7.59
N THR A 628 14.70 64.15 8.20
CA THR A 628 15.47 63.10 7.52
C THR A 628 14.62 61.88 7.18
N THR A 629 14.72 61.36 5.95
CA THR A 629 14.00 60.15 5.52
C THR A 629 14.56 58.89 6.21
N PRO A 630 13.78 57.79 6.34
CA PRO A 630 14.27 56.56 6.96
C PRO A 630 15.58 56.07 6.33
N SER A 631 15.67 56.06 5.00
CA SER A 631 16.88 55.68 4.24
C SER A 631 18.11 56.54 4.55
N GLU A 632 17.93 57.83 4.79
CA GLU A 632 19.03 58.73 5.17
C GLU A 632 19.45 58.50 6.63
N VAL A 633 18.50 58.22 7.55
CA VAL A 633 18.82 57.82 8.93
C VAL A 633 19.60 56.49 8.95
N GLU A 634 19.21 55.52 8.11
CA GLU A 634 19.96 54.26 7.95
C GLU A 634 21.38 54.49 7.42
N ALA A 635 21.54 55.33 6.39
CA ALA A 635 22.85 55.69 5.85
C ALA A 635 23.74 56.39 6.89
N MET A 636 23.21 57.38 7.62
CA MET A 636 23.94 58.07 8.70
C MET A 636 24.32 57.09 9.82
N ALA A 637 23.44 56.16 10.19
CA ALA A 637 23.74 55.15 11.21
C ALA A 637 24.87 54.17 10.83
N HIS A 638 25.17 54.02 9.53
CA HIS A 638 26.34 53.27 9.06
C HIS A 638 27.67 54.02 9.21
N GLU A 639 27.64 55.35 9.28
CA GLU A 639 28.82 56.21 9.43
C GLU A 639 29.04 56.64 10.88
N CYS A 640 27.97 56.98 11.61
CA CYS A 640 28.02 57.39 13.01
C CYS A 640 28.58 56.28 13.92
N ARG A 641 29.59 56.66 14.71
CA ARG A 641 30.18 55.84 15.78
C ARG A 641 29.70 56.36 17.13
N VAL A 642 29.32 55.45 18.00
CA VAL A 642 28.86 55.76 19.36
C VAL A 642 29.49 54.85 20.40
N THR A 643 29.63 55.38 21.61
CA THR A 643 30.01 54.66 22.82
C THR A 643 29.04 55.01 23.95
N LEU A 644 28.73 54.04 24.79
CA LEU A 644 27.99 54.25 26.02
C LEU A 644 28.94 54.85 27.06
N SER A 645 28.66 56.08 27.49
CA SER A 645 29.45 56.81 28.48
C SER A 645 28.56 57.26 29.63
N ASP A 646 29.15 57.47 30.81
CA ASP A 646 28.45 58.01 31.98
C ASP A 646 28.96 59.45 32.21
N GLN A 647 28.11 60.43 31.90
CA GLN A 647 28.40 61.86 32.08
C GLN A 647 27.36 62.45 33.02
N ASP A 648 27.82 63.15 34.08
CA ASP A 648 26.98 63.80 35.09
C ASP A 648 25.87 62.91 35.71
N GLY A 649 26.17 61.62 35.88
CA GLY A 649 25.24 60.62 36.41
C GLY A 649 24.13 60.20 35.44
N LYS A 650 24.26 60.55 34.16
CA LYS A 650 23.43 60.06 33.06
C LYS A 650 24.27 59.20 32.12
N THR A 651 23.92 57.92 32.07
CA THR A 651 24.48 57.01 31.07
C THR A 651 23.81 57.27 29.72
N MET A 652 24.56 57.65 28.69
CA MET A 652 24.02 58.02 27.36
C MET A 652 24.93 57.51 26.23
N LEU A 653 24.38 57.42 25.02
CA LEU A 653 25.16 57.13 23.81
C LEU A 653 25.78 58.43 23.27
N VAL A 654 27.10 58.53 23.35
CA VAL A 654 27.88 59.70 22.91
C VAL A 654 28.58 59.38 21.58
N LEU A 655 28.65 60.34 20.66
CA LEU A 655 29.44 60.23 19.43
C LEU A 655 30.95 60.13 19.75
N VAL A 656 31.70 59.42 18.89
CA VAL A 656 33.16 59.19 19.01
C VAL A 656 33.90 59.80 17.81
#